data_AF-A0A6C7URF1-F1
#
_entry.id   AF-A0A6C7URF1-F1
#
_cell.length_a   1.000
_cell.length_b   1.000
_cell.length_c   1.000
_cell.angle_alpha   90.00
_cell.angle_beta   90.00
_cell.angle_gamma   90.00
#
_symmetry.space_group_name_H-M   'P 1'
#
loop_
_entity.id
_entity.type
_entity.pdbx_description
1 polymer ?
#
loop_
_entity_poly.entity_id
_entity_poly.type
_entity_poly.pdbx_seq_one_letter_code
_entity_poly.pdbx_strand_id
1 'polypeptide(L)'
;MKKKISKQIVLSFIASSLLCSQANALPQGGKFTHGSTGSITSNANTMNITGNNQNNVIQWGGGFNIAHGESVNFTTSNKNYLNIAYQKDASKIDGKLNGGSNNIFLVNPMGVLIGANGSIIANKFVASTTAIKDSDVKNFLTQGASFSPIFNPNKRGNIVNLGTINADDIILVGNKVEIGNSGVINGKDETSNAKKAHLVGNYVYVSVGEKNGKNTVNVDSLKGTAIKEGYLQRDMTSFANDGYIFGDFKNIEKTSYNNTQSIDFTKAVTIGSQSNNKANAYEWKLFADGWNRQGIKGDIFKDGLTTIRLVNNIDFSNYQAIDPVGAVISFSGKFDGGGHTLKNLTIKAQGGDWNTGIFGNIKGTSNNKAQIYNLTIDGLKFSGKTNFGGGFVAQSENADFYNIHLKRFGGLNFYDPNKEKSNFLYAGGFVGYAKNGSKFDRISLDNFDYIAMQPEGKFSSAYVDIYLGGFAGLSESSIFNNISLKNIGSIAVKGSETGGNIFTGGFVGYAKDGSNFSKIDLNHIGKKYGIIARGNQFVKHVGTGGFVGAIEGVNTFDKISLIDFGDIRAERGYIWTASGHLNVGAGGFVGILNPFNSNKLKVNFQNVLINFNNNMKIYAKAGDGLSNNNYETNAAGGFLGGLFAKGYTKEVNFDNVYVKLGKDVTIDAHYKANEATGKEEQGMLFGIFKEDWWNNQILKTKDLYIYYTYSDKLNWWYDDLKNDFFQDKYGRSYGTIADLRGEEIANITITNGLKRKGDIVISDSNKGYVSYFNNTLKLKPEIPNFKNPTAWSKDDFDPKMLQRILDDIFNGKYVYKLGDEWYIDLGNNHLVKWSEFVDNKEGKYNDNPIYQSINFLNHFDNKDIAKNFKDTWNHDSSQNYKNYVNLHSIYKSKFNTDTIENKYQDYQEALNKYQAVVDAMNQFLDNNTYANRLQELVDNIKNYNEASEMLNKAIDNFYKIANKLQIKIDDYNNNFTQFDDKTAYNQFINLQEQIKNFTDYKNELEAQKNALFAQFNQINTEKNTLEQIYNNLFNQQADINVNKNELDKLKQDLADLKLDSLVDDPNHSLNSIGIKDADGKEFVGSYIFSGALKNPDNIPFLDKPTDDKYVQNNINLPSISGLNYEPSKPEIGDKPANSDKPSKPEINDKPTLPDQKPENNDNPNQGGDNTVDIDNDNSNALYADIQDQDEKEDEENRLSLDEAQIQEKGVLCVVSDDFRTMNICAIK
;
A
#
# COMPACT_ATOMS: atom_id res chain seq x y z
N MET A 1 0.58 -25.63 6.98
CA MET A 1 0.86 -24.64 5.91
C MET A 1 1.08 -23.25 6.53
N LYS A 2 1.60 -22.27 5.77
CA LYS A 2 2.24 -21.05 6.32
C LYS A 2 1.26 -20.03 6.91
N LYS A 3 1.45 -19.64 8.17
CA LYS A 3 0.84 -18.44 8.79
C LYS A 3 1.31 -17.17 8.05
N LYS A 4 0.38 -16.30 7.62
CA LYS A 4 0.65 -14.87 7.34
C LYS A 4 0.09 -14.04 8.50
N ILE A 5 0.92 -13.73 9.49
CA ILE A 5 0.56 -12.78 10.56
C ILE A 5 0.77 -11.35 10.06
N SER A 6 -0.20 -10.48 10.33
CA SER A 6 -0.26 -9.09 9.89
C SER A 6 0.67 -8.17 10.67
N LYS A 7 1.88 -7.91 10.13
CA LYS A 7 2.72 -6.80 10.59
C LYS A 7 2.28 -5.47 9.96
N GLN A 8 1.28 -4.82 10.55
CA GLN A 8 1.06 -3.38 10.41
C GLN A 8 1.46 -2.68 11.71
N ILE A 9 2.75 -2.37 11.85
CA ILE A 9 3.29 -1.66 13.02
C ILE A 9 3.33 -0.15 12.73
N VAL A 10 2.97 0.63 13.75
CA VAL A 10 2.89 2.10 13.69
C VAL A 10 4.29 2.71 13.56
N LEU A 11 4.44 3.65 12.63
CA LEU A 11 5.66 4.42 12.40
C LEU A 11 5.28 5.69 11.60
N SER A 12 4.49 6.60 12.18
CA SER A 12 4.04 7.82 11.49
C SER A 12 5.07 8.95 11.67
N PHE A 13 5.72 9.32 10.56
CA PHE A 13 6.56 10.49 10.33
C PHE A 13 7.78 10.72 11.24
N ILE A 14 7.63 10.81 12.56
CA ILE A 14 8.72 11.12 13.49
C ILE A 14 9.70 9.94 13.65
N ALA A 15 9.20 8.70 13.70
CA ALA A 15 10.07 7.52 13.80
C ALA A 15 10.78 7.15 12.46
N SER A 16 10.44 7.82 11.35
CA SER A 16 11.04 7.54 10.03
C SER A 16 12.45 8.11 9.84
N SER A 17 12.92 8.96 10.76
CA SER A 17 14.31 9.44 10.83
C SER A 17 15.24 8.45 11.55
N LEU A 18 14.70 7.47 12.28
CA LEU A 18 15.46 6.60 13.20
C LEU A 18 15.56 5.13 12.75
N LEU A 19 15.13 4.80 11.54
CA LEU A 19 15.41 3.51 10.89
C LEU A 19 16.28 3.72 9.65
N CYS A 20 17.50 4.21 9.87
CA CYS A 20 18.53 4.28 8.85
C CYS A 20 19.01 2.88 8.45
N SER A 21 18.58 2.41 7.28
CA SER A 21 19.52 1.69 6.42
C SER A 21 20.59 2.70 5.99
N GLN A 22 21.84 2.52 6.42
CA GLN A 22 22.97 3.35 5.94
C GLN A 22 23.24 3.02 4.48
N ALA A 23 22.57 3.75 3.58
CA ALA A 23 22.72 3.62 2.13
C ALA A 23 22.69 5.03 1.52
N ASN A 24 23.88 5.48 1.08
CA ASN A 24 24.12 6.67 0.26
C ASN A 24 23.78 8.01 0.94
N ALA A 25 24.79 8.64 1.56
CA ALA A 25 24.67 9.95 2.19
C ALA A 25 24.57 11.11 1.17
N LEU A 26 25.30 11.01 0.05
CA LEU A 26 25.28 11.94 -1.09
C LEU A 26 24.63 11.28 -2.33
N PRO A 27 24.30 12.04 -3.39
CA PRO A 27 23.83 11.50 -4.67
C PRO A 27 24.83 10.51 -5.29
N GLN A 28 24.36 9.50 -6.05
CA GLN A 28 25.22 8.40 -6.50
C GLN A 28 25.08 8.07 -7.99
N GLY A 29 26.19 7.64 -8.60
CA GLY A 29 26.26 7.29 -10.01
C GLY A 29 25.87 8.43 -10.94
N GLY A 30 26.38 9.64 -10.69
CA GLY A 30 26.09 10.83 -11.49
C GLY A 30 26.82 10.84 -12.83
N LYS A 31 26.10 11.19 -13.90
CA LYS A 31 26.67 11.34 -15.25
C LYS A 31 26.04 12.51 -16.03
N PHE A 32 26.87 13.35 -16.64
CA PHE A 32 26.47 14.31 -17.66
C PHE A 32 26.12 13.60 -18.99
N THR A 33 25.01 13.98 -19.63
CA THR A 33 24.47 13.31 -20.82
C THR A 33 23.90 14.29 -21.84
N HIS A 34 23.45 13.77 -23.00
CA HIS A 34 22.80 14.56 -24.05
C HIS A 34 23.66 15.71 -24.60
N GLY A 35 24.99 15.52 -24.71
CA GLY A 35 25.94 16.56 -25.11
C GLY A 35 26.33 17.53 -23.99
N SER A 36 25.85 17.33 -22.77
CA SER A 36 26.36 18.01 -21.58
C SER A 36 27.71 17.42 -21.17
N THR A 37 28.60 18.25 -20.63
CA THR A 37 29.88 17.85 -20.00
C THR A 37 30.11 18.62 -18.71
N GLY A 38 30.98 18.12 -17.84
CA GLY A 38 31.29 18.74 -16.56
C GLY A 38 31.84 17.73 -15.55
N SER A 39 32.23 18.22 -14.37
CA SER A 39 32.81 17.43 -13.29
C SER A 39 31.81 17.12 -12.17
N ILE A 40 31.98 15.95 -11.55
CA ILE A 40 31.30 15.57 -10.29
C ILE A 40 32.38 15.04 -9.34
N THR A 41 32.74 15.85 -8.35
CA THR A 41 33.72 15.49 -7.31
C THR A 41 33.00 15.22 -6.00
N SER A 42 33.57 14.38 -5.12
CA SER A 42 33.03 14.17 -3.77
C SER A 42 34.16 13.89 -2.77
N ASN A 43 34.02 14.47 -1.58
CA ASN A 43 34.79 14.14 -0.39
C ASN A 43 33.85 13.57 0.70
N ALA A 44 34.35 13.36 1.91
CA ALA A 44 33.65 12.66 2.99
C ALA A 44 32.21 13.14 3.27
N ASN A 45 31.94 14.46 3.20
CA ASN A 45 30.64 15.06 3.52
C ASN A 45 30.15 16.07 2.47
N THR A 46 30.82 16.19 1.32
CA THR A 46 30.50 17.21 0.31
C THR A 46 30.76 16.75 -1.11
N MET A 47 29.75 16.93 -1.97
CA MET A 47 29.84 16.79 -3.42
C MET A 47 29.87 18.17 -4.09
N ASN A 48 30.75 18.36 -5.07
CA ASN A 48 30.79 19.56 -5.91
C ASN A 48 30.59 19.20 -7.38
N ILE A 49 29.65 19.89 -8.03
CA ILE A 49 29.21 19.67 -9.42
C ILE A 49 29.52 20.90 -10.26
N THR A 50 30.28 20.74 -11.35
CA THR A 50 30.69 21.82 -12.25
C THR A 50 30.25 21.51 -13.68
N GLY A 51 29.15 22.10 -14.15
CA GLY A 51 28.67 21.93 -15.54
C GLY A 51 29.32 22.91 -16.52
N ASN A 52 29.77 22.42 -17.67
CA ASN A 52 30.42 23.24 -18.69
C ASN A 52 29.39 23.98 -19.56
N ASN A 53 28.29 23.34 -19.92
CA ASN A 53 27.24 23.88 -20.80
C ASN A 53 26.37 24.92 -20.09
N GLN A 54 25.58 25.70 -20.84
CA GLN A 54 24.57 26.59 -20.24
C GLN A 54 23.37 25.81 -19.67
N ASN A 55 22.96 24.76 -20.40
CA ASN A 55 21.92 23.82 -20.01
C ASN A 55 22.57 22.45 -19.84
N ASN A 56 22.56 21.90 -18.62
CA ASN A 56 23.26 20.68 -18.25
C ASN A 56 22.26 19.60 -17.85
N VAL A 57 22.45 18.37 -18.32
CA VAL A 57 21.59 17.22 -18.03
C VAL A 57 22.41 16.14 -17.32
N ILE A 58 22.16 15.97 -16.03
CA ILE A 58 22.84 15.01 -15.16
C ILE A 58 21.86 13.91 -14.75
N GLN A 59 22.29 12.65 -14.84
CA GLN A 59 21.47 11.49 -14.53
C GLN A 59 22.15 10.66 -13.43
N TRP A 60 21.37 10.19 -12.47
CA TRP A 60 21.86 9.64 -11.20
C TRP A 60 21.42 8.19 -11.03
N GLY A 61 22.31 7.24 -11.32
CA GLY A 61 22.02 5.81 -11.38
C GLY A 61 21.75 5.15 -10.02
N GLY A 62 22.34 5.70 -8.94
CA GLY A 62 22.04 5.32 -7.56
C GLY A 62 21.09 6.28 -6.84
N GLY A 63 20.46 7.19 -7.59
CA GLY A 63 19.57 8.21 -7.05
C GLY A 63 20.24 9.49 -6.55
N PHE A 64 19.41 10.42 -6.08
CA PHE A 64 19.78 11.73 -5.60
C PHE A 64 19.20 11.93 -4.19
N ASN A 65 20.05 11.79 -3.18
CA ASN A 65 19.71 11.98 -1.77
C ASN A 65 20.85 12.80 -1.12
N ILE A 66 20.52 13.56 -0.07
CA ILE A 66 21.48 14.36 0.70
C ILE A 66 21.10 14.16 2.17
N ALA A 67 21.92 13.45 2.94
CA ALA A 67 21.66 13.15 4.35
C ALA A 67 21.97 14.33 5.27
N HIS A 68 21.58 14.24 6.54
CA HIS A 68 21.91 15.25 7.54
C HIS A 68 23.43 15.42 7.70
N GLY A 69 23.92 16.65 7.67
CA GLY A 69 25.35 17.00 7.69
C GLY A 69 26.01 17.05 6.29
N GLU A 70 25.36 16.52 5.26
CA GLU A 70 25.90 16.46 3.89
C GLU A 70 25.63 17.72 3.09
N SER A 71 26.47 18.00 2.08
CA SER A 71 26.30 19.13 1.15
C SER A 71 26.52 18.76 -0.32
N VAL A 72 25.67 19.28 -1.20
CA VAL A 72 25.86 19.26 -2.67
C VAL A 72 25.94 20.70 -3.18
N ASN A 73 27.09 21.11 -3.71
CA ASN A 73 27.30 22.44 -4.28
C ASN A 73 27.33 22.39 -5.81
N PHE A 74 26.56 23.24 -6.48
CA PHE A 74 26.74 23.55 -7.90
C PHE A 74 27.66 24.77 -8.00
N THR A 75 28.90 24.56 -8.44
CA THR A 75 30.03 25.51 -8.29
C THR A 75 30.01 26.68 -9.26
N THR A 76 29.14 26.62 -10.29
CA THR A 76 29.05 27.63 -11.35
C THR A 76 28.12 28.78 -10.98
N SER A 77 28.03 29.77 -11.86
CA SER A 77 27.02 30.84 -11.77
C SER A 77 26.07 30.80 -12.97
N ASN A 78 24.79 31.09 -12.74
CA ASN A 78 23.76 31.38 -13.76
C ASN A 78 23.48 30.26 -14.79
N LYS A 79 23.82 29.00 -14.50
CA LYS A 79 23.56 27.84 -15.38
C LYS A 79 22.29 27.09 -15.00
N ASN A 80 21.78 26.25 -15.91
CA ASN A 80 20.63 25.38 -15.67
C ASN A 80 21.10 23.92 -15.49
N TYR A 81 20.57 23.21 -14.50
CA TYR A 81 20.91 21.81 -14.19
C TYR A 81 19.64 20.95 -14.05
N LEU A 82 19.41 20.06 -15.01
CA LEU A 82 18.39 19.01 -14.95
C LEU A 82 18.98 17.74 -14.38
N ASN A 83 18.62 17.43 -13.12
CA ASN A 83 19.02 16.24 -12.38
C ASN A 83 17.88 15.21 -12.46
N ILE A 84 18.13 14.07 -13.10
CA ILE A 84 17.15 12.98 -13.23
C ILE A 84 17.61 11.82 -12.34
N ALA A 85 16.82 11.46 -11.33
CA ALA A 85 17.19 10.52 -10.29
C ALA A 85 16.46 9.18 -10.43
N TYR A 86 17.22 8.10 -10.52
CA TYR A 86 16.71 6.74 -10.66
C TYR A 86 16.92 5.97 -9.37
N GLN A 87 15.87 5.90 -8.56
CA GLN A 87 15.87 5.18 -7.28
C GLN A 87 14.48 4.63 -6.94
N LYS A 88 14.45 3.56 -6.15
CA LYS A 88 13.23 2.86 -5.72
C LYS A 88 12.31 3.73 -4.86
N ASP A 89 12.90 4.61 -4.05
CA ASP A 89 12.22 5.49 -3.10
C ASP A 89 12.25 6.96 -3.53
N ALA A 90 11.45 7.81 -2.90
CA ALA A 90 11.53 9.27 -3.06
C ALA A 90 12.92 9.81 -2.66
N SER A 91 13.39 10.85 -3.37
CA SER A 91 14.65 11.55 -3.09
C SER A 91 14.58 12.27 -1.75
N LYS A 92 15.48 11.95 -0.82
CA LYS A 92 15.52 12.51 0.54
C LYS A 92 16.59 13.60 0.64
N ILE A 93 16.20 14.83 0.94
CA ILE A 93 17.06 16.00 1.09
C ILE A 93 16.95 16.50 2.54
N ASP A 94 17.77 15.97 3.44
CA ASP A 94 17.88 16.40 4.85
C ASP A 94 19.24 17.07 5.17
N GLY A 95 20.09 17.24 4.16
CA GLY A 95 21.26 18.12 4.17
C GLY A 95 21.10 19.31 3.23
N LYS A 96 22.22 19.90 2.79
CA LYS A 96 22.24 21.14 2.01
C LYS A 96 22.38 20.91 0.51
N LEU A 97 21.47 21.46 -0.28
CA LEU A 97 21.57 21.61 -1.74
C LEU A 97 21.84 23.08 -2.06
N ASN A 98 23.10 23.41 -2.35
CA ASN A 98 23.56 24.74 -2.67
C ASN A 98 23.70 24.92 -4.19
N GLY A 99 22.62 25.37 -4.84
CA GLY A 99 22.59 25.77 -6.23
C GLY A 99 23.16 27.17 -6.52
N GLY A 100 23.39 28.01 -5.50
CA GLY A 100 23.87 29.38 -5.69
C GLY A 100 22.97 30.19 -6.64
N SER A 101 23.55 30.86 -7.64
CA SER A 101 22.79 31.58 -8.68
C SER A 101 22.31 30.70 -9.84
N ASN A 102 22.51 29.38 -9.78
CA ASN A 102 22.04 28.44 -10.80
C ASN A 102 20.55 28.09 -10.63
N ASN A 103 19.96 27.56 -11.69
CA ASN A 103 18.59 27.03 -11.70
C ASN A 103 18.66 25.50 -11.61
N ILE A 104 18.13 24.93 -10.53
CA ILE A 104 18.19 23.50 -10.23
C ILE A 104 16.82 22.87 -10.49
N PHE A 105 16.81 21.83 -11.32
CA PHE A 105 15.65 21.00 -11.60
C PHE A 105 15.96 19.58 -11.12
N LEU A 106 15.11 19.00 -10.28
CA LEU A 106 15.22 17.65 -9.74
C LEU A 106 13.99 16.84 -10.13
N VAL A 107 14.19 15.73 -10.85
CA VAL A 107 13.12 14.82 -11.25
C VAL A 107 13.34 13.45 -10.63
N ASN A 108 12.37 13.00 -9.83
CA ASN A 108 12.30 11.64 -9.32
C ASN A 108 10.83 11.18 -9.38
N PRO A 109 10.46 10.24 -10.26
CA PRO A 109 9.08 9.76 -10.40
C PRO A 109 8.46 9.15 -9.12
N MET A 110 9.31 8.70 -8.18
CA MET A 110 8.88 8.15 -6.90
C MET A 110 8.58 9.24 -5.85
N GLY A 111 9.10 10.46 -6.02
CA GLY A 111 8.84 11.60 -5.16
C GLY A 111 10.08 12.34 -4.69
N VAL A 112 9.87 13.43 -3.95
CA VAL A 112 10.91 14.24 -3.30
C VAL A 112 10.46 14.60 -1.89
N LEU A 113 11.29 14.32 -0.89
CA LEU A 113 11.10 14.72 0.51
C LEU A 113 12.27 15.61 0.90
N ILE A 114 11.99 16.89 1.17
CA ILE A 114 12.92 17.78 1.86
C ILE A 114 12.62 17.60 3.35
N GLY A 115 13.57 17.04 4.08
CA GLY A 115 13.46 16.75 5.50
C GLY A 115 13.59 18.00 6.37
N ALA A 116 13.38 17.86 7.68
CA ALA A 116 13.34 19.00 8.61
C ALA A 116 14.69 19.74 8.74
N ASN A 117 15.81 19.07 8.44
CA ASN A 117 17.14 19.68 8.39
C ASN A 117 17.53 20.11 6.96
N GLY A 118 16.72 19.76 5.96
CA GLY A 118 16.97 20.03 4.55
C GLY A 118 16.99 21.52 4.23
N SER A 119 18.00 21.94 3.47
CA SER A 119 18.18 23.34 3.03
C SER A 119 18.47 23.37 1.54
N ILE A 120 17.64 24.08 0.77
CA ILE A 120 17.84 24.30 -0.67
C ILE A 120 18.04 25.80 -0.89
N ILE A 121 19.13 26.18 -1.57
CA ILE A 121 19.42 27.55 -1.99
C ILE A 121 19.64 27.55 -3.50
N ALA A 122 18.85 28.29 -4.28
CA ALA A 122 19.01 28.36 -5.74
C ALA A 122 18.41 29.66 -6.32
N ASN A 123 18.76 30.03 -7.55
CA ASN A 123 18.02 31.10 -8.23
C ASN A 123 16.61 30.63 -8.64
N LYS A 124 16.48 29.37 -9.07
CA LYS A 124 15.21 28.68 -9.34
C LYS A 124 15.31 27.24 -8.83
N PHE A 125 14.25 26.74 -8.19
CA PHE A 125 14.15 25.34 -7.80
C PHE A 125 12.89 24.70 -8.39
N VAL A 126 13.07 23.62 -9.15
CA VAL A 126 11.99 22.83 -9.72
C VAL A 126 12.10 21.40 -9.22
N ALA A 127 11.01 20.84 -8.69
CA ALA A 127 10.90 19.43 -8.36
C ALA A 127 9.73 18.78 -9.12
N SER A 128 9.93 17.60 -9.70
CA SER A 128 8.87 16.88 -10.43
C SER A 128 8.88 15.38 -10.19
N THR A 129 7.67 14.80 -10.14
CA THR A 129 7.45 13.34 -10.12
C THR A 129 6.86 12.81 -11.43
N THR A 130 6.87 13.61 -12.50
CA THR A 130 6.64 13.14 -13.86
C THR A 130 7.98 12.76 -14.49
N ALA A 131 8.11 11.52 -14.92
CA ALA A 131 9.29 11.04 -15.62
C ALA A 131 9.55 11.83 -16.93
N ILE A 132 10.82 12.14 -17.16
CA ILE A 132 11.32 12.91 -18.30
C ILE A 132 11.71 11.95 -19.43
N LYS A 133 11.17 12.17 -20.64
CA LYS A 133 11.50 11.40 -21.86
C LYS A 133 12.55 12.16 -22.69
N ASP A 134 13.19 11.50 -23.66
CA ASP A 134 14.15 12.14 -24.59
C ASP A 134 13.62 13.44 -25.26
N SER A 135 12.30 13.54 -25.50
CA SER A 135 11.63 14.76 -25.98
C SER A 135 11.67 15.91 -24.96
N ASP A 136 11.48 15.60 -23.68
CA ASP A 136 11.41 16.60 -22.61
C ASP A 136 12.82 17.10 -22.25
N VAL A 137 13.84 16.24 -22.35
CA VAL A 137 15.24 16.65 -22.26
C VAL A 137 15.62 17.62 -23.38
N LYS A 138 15.19 17.34 -24.62
CA LYS A 138 15.39 18.26 -25.76
C LYS A 138 14.69 19.60 -25.55
N ASN A 139 13.46 19.58 -25.02
CA ASN A 139 12.74 20.79 -24.65
C ASN A 139 13.49 21.60 -23.57
N PHE A 140 14.04 20.94 -22.54
CA PHE A 140 14.90 21.57 -21.53
C PHE A 140 16.18 22.16 -22.15
N LEU A 141 16.87 21.43 -23.02
CA LEU A 141 18.09 21.91 -23.68
C LEU A 141 17.85 23.16 -24.54
N THR A 142 16.65 23.31 -25.12
CA THR A 142 16.25 24.53 -25.86
C THR A 142 15.75 25.65 -24.94
N GLN A 143 14.96 25.34 -23.89
CA GLN A 143 14.26 26.34 -23.07
C GLN A 143 15.05 26.82 -21.85
N GLY A 144 16.01 26.03 -21.34
CA GLY A 144 16.80 26.34 -20.16
C GLY A 144 15.96 26.73 -18.94
N ALA A 145 16.13 27.96 -18.46
CA ALA A 145 15.42 28.50 -17.29
C ALA A 145 13.89 28.55 -17.45
N SER A 146 13.41 28.65 -18.68
CA SER A 146 11.98 28.70 -19.03
C SER A 146 11.30 27.33 -19.09
N PHE A 147 12.06 26.24 -18.95
CA PHE A 147 11.50 24.88 -18.91
C PHE A 147 10.58 24.69 -17.70
N SER A 148 9.52 23.89 -17.89
CA SER A 148 8.60 23.49 -16.82
C SER A 148 8.11 22.04 -17.06
N PRO A 149 8.32 21.08 -16.13
CA PRO A 149 7.94 19.69 -16.30
C PRO A 149 6.44 19.49 -16.52
N ILE A 150 6.04 18.49 -17.30
CA ILE A 150 4.62 18.18 -17.53
C ILE A 150 3.98 17.63 -16.25
N PHE A 151 2.77 18.07 -15.90
CA PHE A 151 1.98 17.42 -14.85
C PHE A 151 1.22 16.21 -15.43
N ASN A 152 1.34 15.04 -14.78
CA ASN A 152 0.61 13.83 -15.15
C ASN A 152 -0.27 13.37 -13.97
N PRO A 153 -1.60 13.61 -14.00
CA PRO A 153 -2.53 13.21 -12.93
C PRO A 153 -2.55 11.72 -12.56
N ASN A 154 -2.03 10.84 -13.42
CA ASN A 154 -2.02 9.39 -13.21
C ASN A 154 -0.73 8.87 -12.54
N LYS A 155 0.33 9.69 -12.48
CA LYS A 155 1.53 9.41 -11.67
C LYS A 155 1.21 9.58 -10.18
N ARG A 156 2.04 8.99 -9.30
CA ARG A 156 1.75 8.82 -7.86
C ARG A 156 2.86 9.23 -6.89
N GLY A 157 4.05 9.58 -7.39
CA GLY A 157 5.09 10.18 -6.56
C GLY A 157 4.63 11.48 -5.91
N ASN A 158 5.08 11.75 -4.69
CA ASN A 158 4.65 12.92 -3.92
C ASN A 158 5.85 13.84 -3.63
N ILE A 159 5.60 15.14 -3.49
CA ILE A 159 6.59 16.13 -3.08
C ILE A 159 6.19 16.66 -1.71
N VAL A 160 7.11 16.66 -0.75
CA VAL A 160 6.89 17.18 0.61
C VAL A 160 8.07 18.06 1.01
N ASN A 161 7.78 19.27 1.47
CA ASN A 161 8.76 20.14 2.12
C ASN A 161 8.50 20.22 3.63
N LEU A 162 9.45 19.75 4.43
CA LEU A 162 9.51 19.94 5.88
C LEU A 162 10.69 20.83 6.30
N GLY A 163 11.57 21.19 5.35
CA GLY A 163 12.75 22.04 5.56
C GLY A 163 12.64 23.38 4.83
N THR A 164 13.76 23.96 4.44
CA THR A 164 13.83 25.33 3.91
C THR A 164 14.16 25.36 2.42
N ILE A 165 13.35 26.08 1.62
CA ILE A 165 13.63 26.41 0.22
C ILE A 165 13.82 27.92 0.08
N ASN A 166 15.04 28.35 -0.23
CA ASN A 166 15.42 29.74 -0.50
C ASN A 166 15.64 29.88 -2.02
N ALA A 167 14.64 30.34 -2.77
CA ALA A 167 14.74 30.52 -4.23
C ALA A 167 13.74 31.56 -4.80
N ASP A 168 14.09 32.20 -5.93
CA ASP A 168 13.26 33.27 -6.51
C ASP A 168 12.06 32.72 -7.33
N ASP A 169 12.22 31.62 -8.07
CA ASP A 169 11.14 30.90 -8.77
C ASP A 169 11.11 29.44 -8.31
N ILE A 170 9.97 28.97 -7.81
CA ILE A 170 9.78 27.62 -7.29
C ILE A 170 8.65 26.94 -8.05
N ILE A 171 8.87 25.70 -8.52
CA ILE A 171 7.83 24.92 -9.22
C ILE A 171 7.86 23.47 -8.71
N LEU A 172 6.81 23.03 -8.00
CA LEU A 172 6.71 21.68 -7.46
C LEU A 172 5.55 20.93 -8.14
N VAL A 173 5.84 19.82 -8.83
CA VAL A 173 4.86 19.06 -9.65
C VAL A 173 4.81 17.60 -9.23
N GLY A 174 3.72 17.15 -8.60
CA GLY A 174 3.58 15.75 -8.15
C GLY A 174 2.14 15.30 -7.98
N ASN A 175 1.91 14.04 -7.58
CA ASN A 175 0.56 13.57 -7.24
C ASN A 175 0.00 14.34 -6.04
N LYS A 176 0.77 14.38 -4.95
CA LYS A 176 0.54 15.28 -3.84
C LYS A 176 1.73 16.20 -3.70
N VAL A 177 1.48 17.50 -3.53
CA VAL A 177 2.48 18.50 -3.17
C VAL A 177 2.09 19.06 -1.82
N GLU A 178 2.99 18.95 -0.83
CA GLU A 178 2.76 19.45 0.53
C GLU A 178 3.92 20.33 1.01
N ILE A 179 3.59 21.53 1.46
CA ILE A 179 4.44 22.27 2.40
C ILE A 179 3.90 21.92 3.79
N GLY A 180 4.67 21.18 4.59
CA GLY A 180 4.27 20.75 5.94
C GLY A 180 4.54 21.83 6.99
N ASN A 181 4.09 21.63 8.23
CA ASN A 181 4.09 22.67 9.26
C ASN A 181 5.49 23.18 9.67
N SER A 182 6.56 22.44 9.38
CA SER A 182 7.97 22.87 9.55
C SER A 182 8.59 23.49 8.28
N GLY A 183 7.92 23.33 7.13
CA GLY A 183 8.43 23.74 5.83
C GLY A 183 8.43 25.26 5.66
N VAL A 184 9.53 25.78 5.12
CA VAL A 184 9.77 27.20 4.89
C VAL A 184 10.06 27.47 3.41
N ILE A 185 9.55 28.59 2.89
CA ILE A 185 9.85 29.14 1.56
C ILE A 185 10.23 30.62 1.71
N ASN A 186 11.39 31.01 1.18
CA ASN A 186 11.86 32.41 1.05
C ASN A 186 12.50 32.65 -0.33
N GLY A 187 12.88 33.91 -0.60
CA GLY A 187 13.78 34.26 -1.72
C GLY A 187 15.19 33.70 -1.53
N LYS A 188 16.02 33.73 -2.58
CA LYS A 188 17.34 33.07 -2.58
C LYS A 188 18.38 33.69 -1.63
N ASP A 189 18.13 34.90 -1.13
CA ASP A 189 18.97 35.61 -0.16
C ASP A 189 18.52 35.38 1.30
N GLU A 190 17.61 34.42 1.52
CA GLU A 190 17.08 33.99 2.83
C GLU A 190 16.32 35.08 3.63
N THR A 191 16.22 36.30 3.08
CA THR A 191 15.72 37.47 3.80
C THR A 191 14.52 38.13 3.10
N SER A 192 14.46 38.05 1.76
CA SER A 192 13.39 38.50 0.89
C SER A 192 12.33 37.43 0.61
N ASN A 193 11.27 37.82 -0.11
CA ASN A 193 10.24 36.91 -0.62
C ASN A 193 10.74 36.14 -1.86
N ALA A 194 10.28 34.90 -2.04
CA ALA A 194 10.34 34.23 -3.33
C ALA A 194 9.43 34.98 -4.30
N LYS A 195 9.92 35.33 -5.49
CA LYS A 195 9.12 36.09 -6.48
C LYS A 195 7.93 35.27 -6.99
N LYS A 196 8.09 33.95 -7.07
CA LYS A 196 7.03 33.01 -7.47
C LYS A 196 7.20 31.62 -6.85
N ALA A 197 6.10 31.02 -6.44
CA ALA A 197 6.01 29.59 -6.17
C ALA A 197 4.75 29.01 -6.83
N HIS A 198 4.87 27.94 -7.63
CA HIS A 198 3.73 27.25 -8.26
C HIS A 198 3.69 25.78 -7.82
N LEU A 199 2.63 25.40 -7.13
CA LEU A 199 2.43 24.08 -6.54
C LEU A 199 1.35 23.33 -7.32
N VAL A 200 1.68 22.17 -7.90
CA VAL A 200 0.86 21.50 -8.91
C VAL A 200 0.66 20.02 -8.57
N GLY A 201 -0.59 19.57 -8.45
CA GLY A 201 -0.88 18.15 -8.25
C GLY A 201 -2.35 17.74 -8.25
N ASN A 202 -2.59 16.47 -7.96
CA ASN A 202 -3.93 16.00 -7.61
C ASN A 202 -4.37 16.60 -6.26
N TYR A 203 -3.44 16.69 -5.32
CA TYR A 203 -3.64 17.23 -3.97
C TYR A 203 -2.54 18.26 -3.69
N VAL A 204 -2.91 19.48 -3.29
CA VAL A 204 -1.93 20.55 -2.98
C VAL A 204 -2.25 21.15 -1.63
N TYR A 205 -1.41 20.89 -0.62
CA TYR A 205 -1.61 21.36 0.75
C TYR A 205 -0.46 22.33 1.11
N VAL A 206 -0.77 23.52 1.60
CA VAL A 206 0.22 24.53 1.98
C VAL A 206 0.03 24.88 3.44
N SER A 207 0.94 24.44 4.30
CA SER A 207 0.90 24.74 5.73
C SER A 207 1.58 26.09 6.00
N VAL A 208 0.88 26.99 6.67
CA VAL A 208 1.29 28.37 6.94
C VAL A 208 1.22 28.67 8.44
N GLY A 209 2.12 29.53 8.88
CA GLY A 209 2.22 30.04 10.24
C GLY A 209 3.35 31.06 10.32
N GLU A 210 3.71 31.46 11.54
CA GLU A 210 4.83 32.37 11.79
C GLU A 210 6.00 31.68 12.49
N LYS A 211 7.22 32.11 12.16
CA LYS A 211 8.47 31.70 12.82
C LYS A 211 9.34 32.94 12.96
N ASN A 212 9.69 33.29 14.20
CA ASN A 212 10.48 34.48 14.54
C ASN A 212 9.90 35.80 13.97
N GLY A 213 8.57 35.95 13.95
CA GLY A 213 7.89 37.15 13.43
C GLY A 213 7.92 37.30 11.89
N LYS A 214 8.18 36.21 11.15
CA LYS A 214 8.00 36.12 9.70
C LYS A 214 7.07 34.95 9.35
N ASN A 215 6.33 35.06 8.25
CA ASN A 215 5.55 33.94 7.72
C ASN A 215 6.49 32.79 7.31
N THR A 216 6.01 31.54 7.36
CA THR A 216 6.76 30.38 6.85
C THR A 216 6.80 30.33 5.31
N VAL A 217 5.85 30.97 4.62
CA VAL A 217 5.74 30.98 3.15
C VAL A 217 5.79 32.41 2.65
N ASN A 218 7.01 32.94 2.47
CA ASN A 218 7.28 34.31 2.02
C ASN A 218 7.35 34.35 0.48
N VAL A 219 6.22 34.64 -0.18
CA VAL A 219 6.12 34.57 -1.65
C VAL A 219 5.32 35.75 -2.24
N ASP A 220 5.84 36.40 -3.28
CA ASP A 220 5.17 37.49 -4.00
C ASP A 220 4.02 37.00 -4.89
N SER A 221 4.18 35.85 -5.58
CA SER A 221 3.11 35.15 -6.30
C SER A 221 3.08 33.65 -5.94
N LEU A 222 2.24 33.29 -4.98
CA LEU A 222 1.95 31.89 -4.64
C LEU A 222 0.78 31.39 -5.50
N LYS A 223 1.04 30.41 -6.37
CA LYS A 223 0.10 29.81 -7.32
C LYS A 223 -0.15 28.34 -7.01
N GLY A 224 -1.39 27.89 -7.18
CA GLY A 224 -1.82 26.53 -6.92
C GLY A 224 -2.60 25.94 -8.09
N THR A 225 -2.29 24.68 -8.42
CA THR A 225 -3.07 23.86 -9.34
C THR A 225 -3.38 22.52 -8.69
N ALA A 226 -4.54 22.42 -8.05
CA ALA A 226 -5.05 21.19 -7.42
C ALA A 226 -6.22 20.63 -8.23
N ILE A 227 -6.22 19.33 -8.58
CA ILE A 227 -7.32 18.76 -9.39
C ILE A 227 -8.33 17.90 -8.63
N LYS A 228 -8.03 17.52 -7.38
CA LYS A 228 -8.95 16.80 -6.47
C LYS A 228 -9.15 17.52 -5.15
N GLU A 229 -8.09 18.10 -4.59
CA GLU A 229 -8.15 18.74 -3.27
C GLU A 229 -7.05 19.80 -3.07
N GLY A 230 -7.42 21.01 -2.67
CA GLY A 230 -6.50 22.11 -2.39
C GLY A 230 -6.75 22.69 -1.00
N TYR A 231 -5.72 22.75 -0.15
CA TYR A 231 -5.80 23.38 1.17
C TYR A 231 -4.69 24.41 1.41
N LEU A 232 -5.08 25.56 1.96
CA LEU A 232 -4.19 26.44 2.71
C LEU A 232 -4.49 26.18 4.20
N GLN A 233 -3.51 25.74 4.98
CA GLN A 233 -3.77 25.14 6.29
C GLN A 233 -2.85 25.65 7.40
N ARG A 234 -3.28 25.59 8.65
CA ARG A 234 -2.51 26.01 9.85
C ARG A 234 -2.69 24.99 10.98
N ASP A 235 -1.80 24.91 11.95
CA ASP A 235 -1.98 24.04 13.13
C ASP A 235 -2.96 24.64 14.14
N MET A 236 -3.63 23.78 14.92
CA MET A 236 -4.63 24.21 15.90
C MET A 236 -4.02 24.99 17.08
N THR A 237 -2.74 24.75 17.40
CA THR A 237 -2.07 25.47 18.51
C THR A 237 -1.88 26.95 18.14
N SER A 238 -1.26 27.23 17.00
CA SER A 238 -1.11 28.59 16.47
C SER A 238 -2.46 29.26 16.21
N PHE A 239 -3.41 28.53 15.63
CA PHE A 239 -4.74 29.06 15.35
C PHE A 239 -5.51 29.49 16.61
N ALA A 240 -5.42 28.71 17.69
CA ALA A 240 -6.04 29.05 18.98
C ALA A 240 -5.32 30.21 19.68
N ASN A 241 -3.98 30.25 19.62
CA ASN A 241 -3.17 31.34 20.18
C ASN A 241 -3.52 32.70 19.56
N ASP A 242 -3.75 32.76 18.25
CA ASP A 242 -4.21 33.94 17.51
C ASP A 242 -5.70 34.28 17.77
N GLY A 243 -6.32 33.67 18.77
CA GLY A 243 -7.71 33.94 19.15
C GLY A 243 -8.73 33.34 18.19
N TYR A 244 -8.41 32.21 17.56
CA TYR A 244 -9.22 31.50 16.55
C TYR A 244 -9.41 32.33 15.27
N ILE A 245 -8.30 32.86 14.75
CA ILE A 245 -8.16 33.61 13.50
C ILE A 245 -7.21 32.85 12.57
N PHE A 246 -7.52 32.75 11.27
CA PHE A 246 -6.64 32.02 10.34
C PHE A 246 -5.29 32.73 10.17
N GLY A 247 -5.30 34.06 10.04
CA GLY A 247 -4.16 34.93 9.74
C GLY A 247 -4.11 35.33 8.28
N ASP A 248 -3.50 36.48 7.97
CA ASP A 248 -3.25 36.88 6.58
C ASP A 248 -1.92 36.31 6.08
N PHE A 249 -1.94 35.00 5.82
CA PHE A 249 -0.83 34.28 5.20
C PHE A 249 -0.82 34.35 3.68
N LYS A 250 -1.57 35.31 3.09
CA LYS A 250 -1.80 35.48 1.65
C LYS A 250 -2.60 34.33 1.02
N ASN A 251 -3.54 34.66 0.15
CA ASN A 251 -4.29 33.64 -0.58
C ASN A 251 -3.44 33.01 -1.69
N ILE A 252 -3.55 31.70 -1.85
CA ILE A 252 -2.97 30.97 -2.99
C ILE A 252 -3.80 31.21 -4.26
N GLU A 253 -3.16 31.75 -5.29
CA GLU A 253 -3.80 32.02 -6.57
C GLU A 253 -4.13 30.71 -7.28
N LYS A 254 -5.41 30.48 -7.55
CA LYS A 254 -5.90 29.39 -8.39
C LYS A 254 -5.46 29.62 -9.84
N THR A 255 -4.52 28.82 -10.35
CA THR A 255 -4.03 28.90 -11.73
C THR A 255 -4.15 27.54 -12.42
N SER A 256 -4.32 27.51 -13.74
CA SER A 256 -4.17 26.28 -14.52
C SER A 256 -2.68 25.92 -14.71
N TYR A 257 -2.41 24.66 -15.04
CA TYR A 257 -1.07 24.20 -15.40
C TYR A 257 -1.17 23.19 -16.55
N ASN A 258 -0.48 23.43 -17.66
CA ASN A 258 -0.50 22.61 -18.88
C ASN A 258 -1.92 22.17 -19.28
N ASN A 259 -2.80 23.16 -19.49
CA ASN A 259 -4.25 23.00 -19.79
C ASN A 259 -5.09 22.30 -18.72
N THR A 260 -4.50 21.85 -17.62
CA THR A 260 -5.21 21.25 -16.48
C THR A 260 -5.77 22.37 -15.60
N GLN A 261 -7.10 22.37 -15.40
CA GLN A 261 -7.77 23.35 -14.54
C GLN A 261 -7.62 22.97 -13.06
N SER A 262 -7.54 23.98 -12.19
CA SER A 262 -7.53 23.80 -10.74
C SER A 262 -8.93 23.91 -10.15
N ILE A 263 -9.18 23.22 -9.04
CA ILE A 263 -10.27 23.56 -8.11
C ILE A 263 -9.87 24.76 -7.24
N ASP A 264 -10.81 25.24 -6.42
CA ASP A 264 -10.57 26.27 -5.41
C ASP A 264 -9.88 25.71 -4.17
N PHE A 265 -9.04 26.52 -3.52
CA PHE A 265 -8.33 26.15 -2.30
C PHE A 265 -9.17 26.50 -1.07
N THR A 266 -9.33 25.53 -0.17
CA THR A 266 -10.07 25.70 1.09
C THR A 266 -9.11 26.10 2.21
N LYS A 267 -9.45 27.09 3.04
CA LYS A 267 -8.74 27.31 4.32
C LYS A 267 -9.08 26.18 5.30
N ALA A 268 -8.11 25.65 6.05
CA ALA A 268 -8.34 24.54 7.00
C ALA A 268 -7.43 24.61 8.26
N VAL A 269 -7.91 24.11 9.40
CA VAL A 269 -7.06 23.93 10.60
C VAL A 269 -6.68 22.45 10.74
N THR A 270 -5.45 22.17 11.14
CA THR A 270 -4.88 20.82 11.29
C THR A 270 -4.69 20.44 12.76
N ILE A 271 -4.92 19.17 13.06
CA ILE A 271 -4.76 18.54 14.38
C ILE A 271 -3.90 17.28 14.20
N GLY A 272 -2.96 17.02 15.12
CA GLY A 272 -2.04 15.89 15.05
C GLY A 272 -0.65 16.23 14.50
N SER A 273 -0.30 17.52 14.38
CA SER A 273 0.95 17.97 13.76
C SER A 273 2.16 18.06 14.70
N GLN A 274 1.95 17.89 16.00
CA GLN A 274 2.95 18.15 17.03
C GLN A 274 3.90 16.96 17.24
N SER A 275 5.04 17.25 17.88
CA SER A 275 6.16 16.31 18.09
C SER A 275 5.82 15.08 18.95
N ASN A 276 4.69 15.07 19.65
CA ASN A 276 4.33 14.00 20.59
C ASN A 276 2.81 13.91 20.81
N ASN A 277 2.36 12.75 21.29
CA ASN A 277 0.94 12.44 21.48
C ASN A 277 0.23 13.37 22.48
N LYS A 278 0.90 13.84 23.54
CA LYS A 278 0.29 14.73 24.54
C LYS A 278 -0.01 16.11 23.95
N ALA A 279 0.88 16.64 23.11
CA ALA A 279 0.64 17.88 22.37
C ALA A 279 -0.46 17.71 21.29
N ASN A 280 -0.52 16.56 20.60
CA ASN A 280 -1.60 16.26 19.66
C ASN A 280 -2.98 16.10 20.35
N ALA A 281 -3.02 15.52 21.56
CA ALA A 281 -4.21 15.48 22.39
C ALA A 281 -4.62 16.88 22.91
N TYR A 282 -3.65 17.78 23.13
CA TYR A 282 -3.91 19.18 23.46
C TYR A 282 -4.49 19.97 22.28
N GLU A 283 -4.05 19.74 21.05
CA GLU A 283 -4.71 20.29 19.84
C GLU A 283 -6.18 19.85 19.74
N TRP A 284 -6.50 18.60 20.09
CA TRP A 284 -7.90 18.15 20.16
C TRP A 284 -8.68 18.85 21.29
N LYS A 285 -8.05 19.14 22.43
CA LYS A 285 -8.68 19.93 23.50
C LYS A 285 -8.99 21.35 23.01
N LEU A 286 -8.03 22.04 22.38
CA LEU A 286 -8.24 23.38 21.81
C LEU A 286 -9.37 23.41 20.77
N PHE A 287 -9.49 22.36 19.95
CA PHE A 287 -10.62 22.18 19.04
C PHE A 287 -11.96 22.10 19.78
N ALA A 288 -12.07 21.29 20.84
CA ALA A 288 -13.29 21.20 21.64
C ALA A 288 -13.60 22.51 22.39
N ASP A 289 -12.59 23.15 22.98
CA ASP A 289 -12.70 24.44 23.68
C ASP A 289 -13.28 25.53 22.76
N GLY A 290 -12.82 25.60 21.51
CA GLY A 290 -13.28 26.58 20.52
C GLY A 290 -14.78 26.46 20.21
N TRP A 291 -15.31 25.24 20.09
CA TRP A 291 -16.74 24.99 19.83
C TRP A 291 -17.64 25.09 21.07
N ASN A 292 -17.05 25.05 22.26
CA ASN A 292 -17.76 25.17 23.54
C ASN A 292 -17.64 26.58 24.15
N ARG A 293 -17.01 27.54 23.44
CA ARG A 293 -16.77 28.90 23.91
C ARG A 293 -18.04 29.74 23.96
N GLN A 294 -18.40 30.18 25.17
CA GLN A 294 -19.57 31.02 25.42
C GLN A 294 -19.47 32.40 24.73
N GLY A 295 -20.63 32.96 24.37
CA GLY A 295 -20.76 34.32 23.84
C GLY A 295 -20.56 34.50 22.33
N ILE A 296 -20.15 33.46 21.60
CA ILE A 296 -19.96 33.51 20.13
C ILE A 296 -21.27 33.11 19.42
N LYS A 297 -21.62 33.80 18.33
CA LYS A 297 -22.83 33.56 17.52
C LYS A 297 -22.57 33.81 16.04
N GLY A 298 -22.91 32.85 15.18
CA GLY A 298 -22.62 32.88 13.75
C GLY A 298 -21.13 32.63 13.50
N ASP A 299 -20.82 31.79 12.52
CA ASP A 299 -19.45 31.49 12.05
C ASP A 299 -18.39 31.45 13.16
N ILE A 300 -18.34 30.31 13.85
CA ILE A 300 -17.59 30.06 15.11
C ILE A 300 -16.15 30.54 15.05
N PHE A 301 -15.52 30.47 13.87
CA PHE A 301 -14.25 31.11 13.58
C PHE A 301 -14.44 32.32 12.66
N LYS A 302 -13.63 33.35 12.90
CA LYS A 302 -13.47 34.47 11.97
C LYS A 302 -13.06 33.96 10.57
N ASP A 303 -13.42 34.73 9.55
CA ASP A 303 -13.34 34.38 8.13
C ASP A 303 -14.28 33.24 7.66
N GLY A 304 -15.25 32.80 8.48
CA GLY A 304 -16.17 31.70 8.10
C GLY A 304 -15.50 30.32 8.07
N LEU A 305 -14.33 30.18 8.67
CA LEU A 305 -13.53 28.96 8.63
C LEU A 305 -14.20 27.83 9.42
N THR A 306 -14.46 26.72 8.74
CA THR A 306 -15.14 25.56 9.36
C THR A 306 -14.56 24.21 8.93
N THR A 307 -13.42 24.18 8.23
CA THR A 307 -12.74 22.93 7.84
C THR A 307 -11.64 22.58 8.84
N ILE A 308 -11.73 21.39 9.42
CA ILE A 308 -10.78 20.80 10.36
C ILE A 308 -10.24 19.50 9.77
N ARG A 309 -8.95 19.23 9.94
CA ARG A 309 -8.28 18.06 9.38
C ARG A 309 -7.39 17.38 10.41
N LEU A 310 -7.50 16.06 10.50
CA LEU A 310 -6.59 15.21 11.24
C LEU A 310 -5.43 14.81 10.31
N VAL A 311 -4.17 15.08 10.72
CA VAL A 311 -2.97 14.81 9.88
C VAL A 311 -2.07 13.69 10.42
N ASN A 312 -2.42 13.12 11.58
CA ASN A 312 -1.72 11.99 12.19
C ASN A 312 -2.68 11.20 13.09
N ASN A 313 -2.28 10.00 13.51
CA ASN A 313 -2.95 9.30 14.61
C ASN A 313 -2.70 10.04 15.93
N ILE A 314 -3.69 10.06 16.82
CA ILE A 314 -3.57 10.65 18.16
C ILE A 314 -3.84 9.56 19.18
N ASP A 315 -2.97 9.44 20.19
CA ASP A 315 -3.15 8.54 21.31
C ASP A 315 -3.34 9.33 22.60
N PHE A 316 -4.51 9.21 23.21
CA PHE A 316 -4.91 9.90 24.42
C PHE A 316 -4.53 9.12 25.70
N SER A 317 -3.68 8.09 25.58
CA SER A 317 -3.08 7.41 26.73
C SER A 317 -2.44 8.42 27.70
N ASN A 318 -2.81 8.34 28.98
CA ASN A 318 -2.38 9.25 30.05
C ASN A 318 -2.74 10.73 29.80
N TYR A 319 -3.79 11.00 29.00
CA TYR A 319 -4.41 12.31 28.86
C TYR A 319 -5.71 12.40 29.66
N GLN A 320 -6.06 13.60 30.12
CA GLN A 320 -7.30 13.85 30.86
C GLN A 320 -8.55 13.72 29.97
N ALA A 321 -9.72 13.55 30.58
CA ALA A 321 -10.97 13.55 29.84
C ALA A 321 -11.25 14.90 29.16
N ILE A 322 -11.79 14.88 27.93
CA ILE A 322 -12.04 16.07 27.10
C ILE A 322 -13.54 16.27 26.88
N ASP A 323 -14.00 17.53 26.92
CA ASP A 323 -15.39 17.90 26.62
C ASP A 323 -15.78 17.55 25.15
N PRO A 324 -17.05 17.18 24.86
CA PRO A 324 -17.53 16.91 23.50
C PRO A 324 -17.37 18.11 22.57
N VAL A 325 -16.96 17.87 21.32
CA VAL A 325 -16.87 18.94 20.31
C VAL A 325 -18.27 19.41 19.92
N GLY A 326 -18.59 20.68 20.18
CA GLY A 326 -19.87 21.28 19.79
C GLY A 326 -21.05 20.87 20.69
N ALA A 327 -20.81 20.72 21.99
CA ALA A 327 -21.88 20.58 22.98
C ALA A 327 -22.66 21.89 23.16
N VAL A 328 -21.97 23.04 23.13
CA VAL A 328 -22.60 24.38 23.27
C VAL A 328 -23.03 24.93 21.91
N ILE A 329 -22.10 25.06 20.96
CA ILE A 329 -22.40 25.55 19.60
C ILE A 329 -22.28 24.39 18.62
N SER A 330 -23.33 24.13 17.84
CA SER A 330 -23.35 22.97 16.93
C SER A 330 -22.24 23.06 15.87
N PHE A 331 -21.53 21.95 15.65
CA PHE A 331 -20.54 21.87 14.57
C PHE A 331 -21.24 21.82 13.21
N SER A 332 -21.01 22.86 12.41
CA SER A 332 -21.59 23.06 11.07
C SER A 332 -20.61 22.81 9.92
N GLY A 333 -19.38 22.43 10.25
CA GLY A 333 -18.24 22.42 9.34
C GLY A 333 -17.94 21.10 8.65
N LYS A 334 -16.67 20.94 8.24
CA LYS A 334 -16.12 19.71 7.67
C LYS A 334 -14.99 19.18 8.54
N PHE A 335 -15.08 17.93 8.99
CA PHE A 335 -14.02 17.24 9.70
C PHE A 335 -13.48 16.09 8.84
N ASP A 336 -12.29 16.27 8.28
CA ASP A 336 -11.53 15.24 7.57
C ASP A 336 -10.67 14.46 8.57
N GLY A 337 -11.01 13.20 8.83
CA GLY A 337 -10.23 12.31 9.68
C GLY A 337 -8.92 11.82 9.06
N GLY A 338 -8.63 12.14 7.79
CA GLY A 338 -7.37 11.81 7.12
C GLY A 338 -7.11 10.32 6.85
N GLY A 339 -8.02 9.43 7.28
CA GLY A 339 -7.77 7.99 7.40
C GLY A 339 -7.07 7.59 8.71
N HIS A 340 -6.94 8.51 9.66
CA HIS A 340 -6.22 8.32 10.92
C HIS A 340 -7.10 7.74 12.04
N THR A 341 -6.45 7.41 13.16
CA THR A 341 -7.07 6.82 14.35
C THR A 341 -6.92 7.73 15.58
N LEU A 342 -8.01 7.96 16.31
CA LEU A 342 -8.01 8.45 17.68
C LEU A 342 -8.04 7.24 18.62
N LYS A 343 -7.05 7.12 19.50
CA LYS A 343 -6.88 5.97 20.41
C LYS A 343 -7.05 6.36 21.87
N ASN A 344 -7.69 5.49 22.66
CA ASN A 344 -7.80 5.64 24.11
C ASN A 344 -8.48 6.94 24.58
N LEU A 345 -9.24 7.59 23.70
CA LEU A 345 -9.92 8.85 23.99
C LEU A 345 -10.93 8.66 25.12
N THR A 346 -10.81 9.48 26.17
CA THR A 346 -11.84 9.56 27.21
C THR A 346 -12.58 10.88 27.02
N ILE A 347 -13.88 10.79 26.71
CA ILE A 347 -14.77 11.96 26.74
C ILE A 347 -15.20 12.20 28.19
N LYS A 348 -15.16 13.45 28.61
CA LYS A 348 -15.63 13.87 29.92
C LYS A 348 -17.17 13.79 29.93
N ALA A 349 -17.69 13.01 30.87
CA ALA A 349 -19.12 12.88 31.10
C ALA A 349 -19.74 14.24 31.47
N GLN A 350 -20.94 14.51 30.96
CA GLN A 350 -21.63 15.79 31.14
C GLN A 350 -22.99 15.61 31.83
N GLY A 351 -23.38 16.64 32.58
CA GLY A 351 -24.73 16.79 33.15
C GLY A 351 -25.43 18.03 32.58
N GLY A 352 -26.68 18.26 33.02
CA GLY A 352 -27.53 19.33 32.50
C GLY A 352 -27.91 19.13 31.02
N ASP A 353 -28.09 20.24 30.30
CA ASP A 353 -28.60 20.27 28.91
C ASP A 353 -27.51 20.07 27.83
N TRP A 354 -26.32 19.59 28.21
CA TRP A 354 -25.25 19.26 27.25
C TRP A 354 -25.68 18.12 26.34
N ASN A 355 -25.10 18.03 25.15
CA ASN A 355 -25.37 16.94 24.21
C ASN A 355 -24.07 16.16 24.05
N THR A 356 -24.03 14.88 24.47
CA THR A 356 -22.75 14.17 24.68
C THR A 356 -22.46 13.04 23.68
N GLY A 357 -21.22 13.06 23.19
CA GLY A 357 -20.55 12.09 22.33
C GLY A 357 -19.08 12.51 22.16
N ILE A 358 -18.36 12.00 21.16
CA ILE A 358 -17.10 12.66 20.74
C ILE A 358 -17.41 14.07 20.20
N PHE A 359 -18.52 14.15 19.46
CA PHE A 359 -19.19 15.39 19.09
C PHE A 359 -20.54 15.48 19.81
N GLY A 360 -20.93 16.69 20.17
CA GLY A 360 -22.26 16.96 20.70
C GLY A 360 -23.27 17.11 19.56
N ASN A 361 -23.63 18.35 19.26
CA ASN A 361 -24.56 18.69 18.20
C ASN A 361 -23.82 18.92 16.87
N ILE A 362 -24.17 18.17 15.83
CA ILE A 362 -23.76 18.41 14.45
C ILE A 362 -24.94 19.01 13.69
N LYS A 363 -24.77 20.19 13.06
CA LYS A 363 -25.86 20.86 12.33
C LYS A 363 -25.39 21.58 11.07
N GLY A 364 -25.78 21.08 9.91
CA GLY A 364 -25.61 21.80 8.64
C GLY A 364 -26.43 23.09 8.57
N THR A 365 -26.01 24.01 7.71
CA THR A 365 -26.79 25.21 7.36
C THR A 365 -27.82 24.88 6.27
N SER A 366 -28.62 25.85 5.84
CA SER A 366 -29.56 25.66 4.71
C SER A 366 -28.86 25.32 3.39
N ASN A 367 -27.62 25.78 3.21
CA ASN A 367 -26.91 25.74 1.93
C ASN A 367 -25.75 24.72 1.93
N ASN A 368 -25.25 24.33 3.10
CA ASN A 368 -24.14 23.39 3.25
C ASN A 368 -24.42 22.40 4.39
N LYS A 369 -24.30 21.10 4.09
CA LYS A 369 -24.27 20.06 5.12
C LYS A 369 -23.00 20.13 5.95
N ALA A 370 -23.13 19.86 7.25
CA ALA A 370 -21.98 19.50 8.08
C ALA A 370 -21.47 18.11 7.65
N GLN A 371 -20.16 17.87 7.70
CA GLN A 371 -19.56 16.61 7.23
C GLN A 371 -18.50 16.11 8.21
N ILE A 372 -18.51 14.82 8.56
CA ILE A 372 -17.47 14.17 9.37
C ILE A 372 -17.12 12.83 8.75
N TYR A 373 -15.83 12.56 8.50
CA TYR A 373 -15.46 11.42 7.66
C TYR A 373 -14.04 10.88 7.84
N ASN A 374 -13.76 9.72 7.21
CA ASN A 374 -12.44 9.07 7.11
C ASN A 374 -11.74 8.88 8.47
N LEU A 375 -12.46 8.42 9.51
CA LEU A 375 -11.96 8.40 10.89
C LEU A 375 -12.11 7.03 11.56
N THR A 376 -11.09 6.57 12.28
CA THR A 376 -11.18 5.42 13.19
C THR A 376 -11.11 5.88 14.65
N ILE A 377 -11.98 5.33 15.50
CA ILE A 377 -11.92 5.48 16.96
C ILE A 377 -11.65 4.10 17.56
N ASP A 378 -10.66 4.02 18.43
CA ASP A 378 -10.14 2.76 18.96
C ASP A 378 -9.91 2.87 20.48
N GLY A 379 -10.79 2.27 21.29
CA GLY A 379 -10.73 2.40 22.75
C GLY A 379 -11.40 3.65 23.33
N LEU A 380 -12.57 4.08 22.81
CA LEU A 380 -13.32 5.17 23.43
C LEU A 380 -13.83 4.79 24.83
N LYS A 381 -13.78 5.76 25.74
CA LYS A 381 -14.40 5.71 27.07
C LYS A 381 -15.12 7.02 27.38
N PHE A 382 -16.03 6.98 28.36
CA PHE A 382 -16.56 8.17 29.02
C PHE A 382 -16.07 8.17 30.48
N SER A 383 -15.84 9.35 31.06
CA SER A 383 -15.30 9.48 32.43
C SER A 383 -16.31 9.18 33.55
N GLY A 384 -17.50 8.67 33.21
CA GLY A 384 -18.62 8.43 34.11
C GLY A 384 -19.91 8.15 33.34
N LYS A 385 -21.05 8.14 34.03
CA LYS A 385 -22.38 8.20 33.38
C LYS A 385 -22.53 9.57 32.72
N THR A 386 -23.06 9.65 31.50
CA THR A 386 -23.27 10.91 30.79
C THR A 386 -24.72 11.13 30.40
N ASN A 387 -25.16 12.38 30.27
CA ASN A 387 -26.50 12.68 29.76
C ASN A 387 -26.72 12.16 28.32
N PHE A 388 -27.99 12.12 27.90
CA PHE A 388 -28.47 11.56 26.63
C PHE A 388 -27.68 12.05 25.39
N GLY A 389 -27.52 11.16 24.40
CA GLY A 389 -26.60 11.41 23.28
C GLY A 389 -26.17 10.12 22.57
N GLY A 390 -24.92 10.05 22.11
CA GLY A 390 -24.44 8.87 21.39
C GLY A 390 -22.93 8.75 21.38
N GLY A 391 -22.42 7.52 21.25
CA GLY A 391 -20.99 7.21 21.38
C GLY A 391 -20.09 8.04 20.47
N PHE A 392 -20.56 8.43 19.28
CA PHE A 392 -19.83 9.32 18.36
C PHE A 392 -20.43 10.73 18.32
N VAL A 393 -21.76 10.84 18.20
CA VAL A 393 -22.51 12.11 18.03
C VAL A 393 -23.75 12.10 18.92
N ALA A 394 -24.05 13.20 19.59
CA ALA A 394 -25.28 13.32 20.38
C ALA A 394 -26.52 13.61 19.51
N GLN A 395 -26.47 14.66 18.69
CA GLN A 395 -27.50 14.97 17.69
C GLN A 395 -26.88 15.26 16.33
N SER A 396 -27.56 14.88 15.26
CA SER A 396 -27.20 15.29 13.90
C SER A 396 -28.39 15.84 13.13
N GLU A 397 -28.20 16.98 12.48
CA GLU A 397 -29.21 17.64 11.65
C GLU A 397 -28.58 18.12 10.33
N ASN A 398 -29.13 17.72 9.19
CA ASN A 398 -28.60 18.03 7.85
C ASN A 398 -27.08 17.76 7.73
N ALA A 399 -26.62 16.57 8.12
CA ALA A 399 -25.20 16.23 8.20
C ALA A 399 -24.85 14.90 7.49
N ASP A 400 -23.66 14.80 6.90
CA ASP A 400 -23.15 13.58 6.27
C ASP A 400 -22.00 12.97 7.08
N PHE A 401 -22.15 11.71 7.49
CA PHE A 401 -21.14 10.89 8.16
C PHE A 401 -20.71 9.77 7.23
N TYR A 402 -19.42 9.67 6.90
CA TYR A 402 -18.96 8.60 6.02
C TYR A 402 -17.57 8.01 6.28
N ASN A 403 -17.44 6.69 6.14
CA ASN A 403 -16.21 5.94 6.38
C ASN A 403 -15.68 6.13 7.82
N ILE A 404 -16.49 5.74 8.82
CA ILE A 404 -16.16 5.88 10.24
C ILE A 404 -16.19 4.52 10.94
N HIS A 405 -15.17 4.20 11.73
CA HIS A 405 -15.02 2.89 12.34
C HIS A 405 -14.78 3.00 13.86
N LEU A 406 -15.70 2.49 14.67
CA LEU A 406 -15.66 2.48 16.13
C LEU A 406 -15.30 1.08 16.62
N LYS A 407 -14.20 0.94 17.38
CA LYS A 407 -13.65 -0.37 17.78
C LYS A 407 -13.22 -0.42 19.24
N ARG A 408 -13.47 -1.56 19.90
CA ARG A 408 -13.01 -1.85 21.29
C ARG A 408 -13.52 -0.82 22.30
N PHE A 409 -14.82 -0.52 22.25
CA PHE A 409 -15.44 0.50 23.10
C PHE A 409 -15.77 -0.08 24.48
N GLY A 410 -15.45 0.69 25.53
CA GLY A 410 -15.97 0.40 26.87
C GLY A 410 -17.49 0.61 26.92
N GLY A 411 -18.11 0.08 27.98
CA GLY A 411 -19.56 0.23 28.20
C GLY A 411 -20.04 1.69 28.19
N LEU A 412 -21.01 2.00 27.33
CA LEU A 412 -21.65 3.31 27.28
C LEU A 412 -22.77 3.38 28.33
N ASN A 413 -22.71 4.35 29.24
CA ASN A 413 -23.71 4.59 30.28
C ASN A 413 -24.36 5.97 30.12
N PHE A 414 -25.60 5.98 29.63
CA PHE A 414 -26.42 7.19 29.53
C PHE A 414 -27.34 7.31 30.76
N TYR A 415 -27.55 8.52 31.27
CA TYR A 415 -28.50 8.83 32.35
C TYR A 415 -29.27 10.13 32.05
N ASP A 416 -30.22 10.50 32.91
CA ASP A 416 -30.88 11.80 32.88
C ASP A 416 -30.60 12.59 34.18
N PRO A 417 -29.96 13.78 34.10
CA PRO A 417 -29.80 14.67 35.23
C PRO A 417 -31.03 15.54 35.52
N ASN A 418 -31.93 15.77 34.55
CA ASN A 418 -32.85 16.92 34.51
C ASN A 418 -34.32 16.53 34.70
N LYS A 419 -34.66 16.11 35.93
CA LYS A 419 -35.98 15.58 36.38
C LYS A 419 -37.24 16.42 36.10
N GLU A 420 -37.09 17.67 35.63
CA GLU A 420 -38.20 18.63 35.45
C GLU A 420 -38.32 19.22 34.04
N LYS A 421 -37.46 18.83 33.07
CA LYS A 421 -37.41 19.48 31.73
C LYS A 421 -37.32 18.53 30.53
N SER A 422 -36.95 17.26 30.74
CA SER A 422 -36.73 16.29 29.66
C SER A 422 -38.07 15.68 29.18
N ASN A 423 -38.60 16.12 28.03
CA ASN A 423 -39.78 15.45 27.42
C ASN A 423 -39.46 14.04 26.90
N PHE A 424 -38.22 13.81 26.46
CA PHE A 424 -37.75 12.50 25.99
C PHE A 424 -36.22 12.39 26.04
N LEU A 425 -35.74 11.17 26.19
CA LEU A 425 -34.33 10.76 26.28
C LEU A 425 -33.98 9.86 25.09
N TYR A 426 -32.75 9.97 24.59
CA TYR A 426 -32.27 9.12 23.50
C TYR A 426 -30.80 8.71 23.67
N ALA A 427 -30.46 7.48 23.29
CA ALA A 427 -29.11 6.95 23.39
C ALA A 427 -28.76 6.05 22.21
N GLY A 428 -27.56 6.20 21.65
CA GLY A 428 -27.09 5.35 20.55
C GLY A 428 -25.62 4.98 20.63
N GLY A 429 -25.25 3.80 20.12
CA GLY A 429 -23.84 3.40 19.98
C GLY A 429 -23.04 4.32 19.05
N PHE A 430 -23.70 4.94 18.06
CA PHE A 430 -23.12 5.94 17.17
C PHE A 430 -23.74 7.33 17.38
N VAL A 431 -25.06 7.46 17.17
CA VAL A 431 -25.78 8.74 17.20
C VAL A 431 -26.94 8.72 18.19
N GLY A 432 -27.12 9.76 19.00
CA GLY A 432 -28.30 9.88 19.84
C GLY A 432 -29.57 10.11 19.03
N TYR A 433 -29.64 11.24 18.33
CA TYR A 433 -30.78 11.64 17.51
C TYR A 433 -30.34 12.04 16.09
N ALA A 434 -30.75 11.27 15.09
CA ALA A 434 -30.60 11.59 13.68
C ALA A 434 -31.87 12.25 13.12
N LYS A 435 -31.76 13.46 12.53
CA LYS A 435 -32.89 14.23 11.99
C LYS A 435 -32.57 14.97 10.70
N ASN A 436 -33.62 15.39 9.99
CA ASN A 436 -33.62 16.37 8.89
C ASN A 436 -32.54 16.11 7.82
N GLY A 437 -32.63 14.98 7.11
CA GLY A 437 -31.78 14.69 5.95
C GLY A 437 -30.35 14.25 6.28
N SER A 438 -30.04 13.96 7.55
CA SER A 438 -28.75 13.38 7.95
C SER A 438 -28.51 12.01 7.30
N LYS A 439 -27.26 11.75 6.92
CA LYS A 439 -26.83 10.53 6.20
C LYS A 439 -25.66 9.85 6.90
N PHE A 440 -25.72 8.53 7.00
CA PHE A 440 -24.71 7.66 7.57
C PHE A 440 -24.29 6.61 6.53
N ASP A 441 -23.01 6.58 6.12
CA ASP A 441 -22.49 5.73 5.04
C ASP A 441 -21.18 5.02 5.40
N ARG A 442 -21.08 3.70 5.17
CA ARG A 442 -19.82 2.93 5.43
C ARG A 442 -19.34 3.08 6.88
N ILE A 443 -20.21 2.76 7.84
CA ILE A 443 -19.91 2.88 9.27
C ILE A 443 -19.85 1.49 9.92
N SER A 444 -18.91 1.26 10.83
CA SER A 444 -18.84 -0.01 11.59
C SER A 444 -18.63 0.21 13.08
N LEU A 445 -19.41 -0.50 13.90
CA LEU A 445 -19.26 -0.60 15.35
C LEU A 445 -18.84 -2.04 15.68
N ASP A 446 -17.73 -2.23 16.39
CA ASP A 446 -17.21 -3.56 16.71
C ASP A 446 -16.64 -3.64 18.14
N ASN A 447 -17.04 -4.67 18.88
CA ASN A 447 -16.62 -5.00 20.23
C ASN A 447 -16.94 -3.88 21.25
N PHE A 448 -18.21 -3.83 21.68
CA PHE A 448 -18.74 -2.93 22.70
C PHE A 448 -19.24 -3.76 23.89
N ASP A 449 -18.80 -3.47 25.12
CA ASP A 449 -19.24 -4.23 26.31
C ASP A 449 -20.76 -4.20 26.49
N TYR A 450 -21.34 -3.00 26.44
CA TYR A 450 -22.77 -2.73 26.48
C TYR A 450 -23.06 -1.29 26.07
N ILE A 451 -24.32 -1.02 25.70
CA ILE A 451 -24.88 0.32 25.50
C ILE A 451 -26.11 0.40 26.40
N ALA A 452 -26.01 1.13 27.51
CA ALA A 452 -27.02 1.14 28.56
C ALA A 452 -27.58 2.54 28.80
N MET A 453 -28.85 2.62 29.14
CA MET A 453 -29.49 3.85 29.65
C MET A 453 -30.18 3.57 30.98
N GLN A 454 -29.80 4.34 32.00
CA GLN A 454 -30.19 4.20 33.39
C GLN A 454 -30.68 5.57 33.89
N PRO A 455 -31.96 5.92 33.67
CA PRO A 455 -32.57 7.10 34.29
C PRO A 455 -32.71 6.91 35.80
N GLU A 456 -32.46 7.95 36.60
CA GLU A 456 -32.32 7.82 38.06
C GLU A 456 -33.25 8.73 38.88
N GLY A 457 -34.19 8.09 39.57
CA GLY A 457 -35.04 8.69 40.61
C GLY A 457 -36.47 8.99 40.18
N LYS A 458 -37.28 9.40 41.17
CA LYS A 458 -38.70 9.73 41.00
C LYS A 458 -38.85 11.03 40.21
N PHE A 459 -39.59 10.98 39.10
CA PHE A 459 -39.91 12.14 38.25
C PHE A 459 -41.09 12.93 38.85
N SER A 460 -40.96 14.25 38.96
CA SER A 460 -41.99 15.14 39.53
C SER A 460 -43.07 15.54 38.51
N SER A 461 -42.69 15.65 37.23
CA SER A 461 -43.59 15.87 36.09
C SER A 461 -43.77 14.59 35.27
N ALA A 462 -44.96 14.38 34.70
CA ALA A 462 -45.31 13.14 34.03
C ALA A 462 -44.85 13.06 32.56
N TYR A 463 -44.66 11.83 32.08
CA TYR A 463 -44.44 11.44 30.67
C TYR A 463 -43.08 11.81 30.03
N VAL A 464 -42.00 11.15 30.47
CA VAL A 464 -40.70 11.14 29.77
C VAL A 464 -40.58 9.88 28.89
N ASP A 465 -40.35 10.05 27.58
CA ASP A 465 -40.05 8.93 26.67
C ASP A 465 -38.55 8.56 26.65
N ILE A 466 -38.22 7.33 26.25
CA ILE A 466 -36.86 6.78 26.27
C ILE A 466 -36.60 5.94 25.02
N TYR A 467 -35.58 6.32 24.24
CA TYR A 467 -35.26 5.71 22.94
C TYR A 467 -33.80 5.24 22.86
N LEU A 468 -33.55 3.92 22.94
CA LEU A 468 -32.19 3.34 22.97
C LEU A 468 -31.91 2.46 21.75
N GLY A 469 -30.78 2.64 21.07
CA GLY A 469 -30.38 1.76 19.97
C GLY A 469 -28.91 1.39 19.90
N GLY A 470 -28.61 0.24 19.31
CA GLY A 470 -27.22 -0.18 19.04
C GLY A 470 -26.46 0.79 18.13
N PHE A 471 -27.15 1.52 17.26
CA PHE A 471 -26.60 2.58 16.43
C PHE A 471 -27.21 3.95 16.75
N ALA A 472 -28.55 4.05 16.72
CA ALA A 472 -29.29 5.30 16.89
C ALA A 472 -30.34 5.23 18.00
N GLY A 473 -30.44 6.25 18.86
CA GLY A 473 -31.56 6.34 19.80
C GLY A 473 -32.87 6.64 19.07
N LEU A 474 -32.91 7.77 18.38
CA LEU A 474 -34.06 8.26 17.60
C LEU A 474 -33.62 8.59 16.17
N SER A 475 -34.44 8.23 15.17
CA SER A 475 -34.24 8.63 13.77
C SER A 475 -35.51 9.19 13.14
N GLU A 476 -35.38 10.36 12.51
CA GLU A 476 -36.43 11.04 11.75
C GLU A 476 -35.85 11.52 10.41
N SER A 477 -36.55 11.29 9.29
CA SER A 477 -36.15 11.78 7.95
C SER A 477 -34.66 11.60 7.60
N SER A 478 -34.06 10.46 7.98
CA SER A 478 -32.61 10.21 7.92
C SER A 478 -32.24 8.94 7.14
N ILE A 479 -31.04 8.90 6.56
CA ILE A 479 -30.58 7.85 5.63
C ILE A 479 -29.42 7.07 6.24
N PHE A 480 -29.55 5.75 6.31
CA PHE A 480 -28.54 4.83 6.82
C PHE A 480 -28.19 3.82 5.71
N ASN A 481 -26.94 3.80 5.26
CA ASN A 481 -26.47 2.94 4.16
C ASN A 481 -25.15 2.25 4.50
N ASN A 482 -25.04 0.95 4.21
CA ASN A 482 -23.79 0.20 4.31
C ASN A 482 -23.16 0.30 5.71
N ILE A 483 -23.86 -0.23 6.72
CA ILE A 483 -23.48 -0.13 8.14
C ILE A 483 -23.37 -1.53 8.75
N SER A 484 -22.42 -1.76 9.65
CA SER A 484 -22.37 -3.03 10.41
C SER A 484 -22.11 -2.85 11.90
N LEU A 485 -22.87 -3.58 12.72
CA LEU A 485 -22.71 -3.67 14.17
C LEU A 485 -22.29 -5.09 14.51
N LYS A 486 -21.22 -5.24 15.29
CA LYS A 486 -20.67 -6.53 15.68
C LYS A 486 -20.27 -6.56 17.15
N ASN A 487 -20.48 -7.71 17.79
CA ASN A 487 -19.98 -8.00 19.14
C ASN A 487 -20.41 -6.93 20.17
N ILE A 488 -21.71 -6.65 20.26
CA ILE A 488 -22.28 -5.71 21.24
C ILE A 488 -22.91 -6.53 22.36
N GLY A 489 -22.33 -6.53 23.56
CA GLY A 489 -22.71 -7.46 24.64
C GLY A 489 -24.14 -7.27 25.15
N SER A 490 -24.64 -6.04 25.21
CA SER A 490 -26.03 -5.73 25.58
C SER A 490 -26.45 -4.34 25.09
N ILE A 491 -27.75 -4.15 24.86
CA ILE A 491 -28.38 -2.86 24.58
C ILE A 491 -29.59 -2.74 25.51
N ALA A 492 -29.49 -2.04 26.63
CA ALA A 492 -30.47 -2.14 27.72
C ALA A 492 -30.89 -0.81 28.37
N VAL A 493 -32.21 -0.53 28.38
CA VAL A 493 -32.83 0.40 29.32
C VAL A 493 -33.17 -0.36 30.60
N LYS A 494 -32.70 0.14 31.75
CA LYS A 494 -32.96 -0.46 33.07
C LYS A 494 -33.52 0.58 34.05
N GLY A 495 -34.47 0.17 34.89
CA GLY A 495 -34.83 0.90 36.11
C GLY A 495 -35.82 2.07 35.95
N SER A 496 -36.46 2.25 34.78
CA SER A 496 -37.15 3.50 34.47
C SER A 496 -38.47 3.72 35.22
N GLU A 497 -38.57 4.79 36.02
CA GLU A 497 -39.79 5.26 36.71
C GLU A 497 -40.51 6.37 35.91
N THR A 498 -40.58 6.24 34.57
CA THR A 498 -41.12 7.28 33.69
C THR A 498 -42.56 7.01 33.27
N GLY A 499 -43.39 8.06 33.16
CA GLY A 499 -44.76 7.93 32.64
C GLY A 499 -44.87 7.65 31.14
N GLY A 500 -43.78 7.84 30.37
CA GLY A 500 -43.79 7.82 28.91
C GLY A 500 -43.60 6.43 28.32
N ASN A 501 -42.92 6.37 27.18
CA ASN A 501 -42.70 5.17 26.38
C ASN A 501 -41.23 4.74 26.45
N ILE A 502 -40.94 3.44 26.32
CA ILE A 502 -39.56 2.92 26.26
C ILE A 502 -39.40 2.06 25.01
N PHE A 503 -38.62 2.52 24.04
CA PHE A 503 -38.32 1.77 22.82
C PHE A 503 -36.83 1.46 22.69
N THR A 504 -36.47 0.18 22.65
CA THR A 504 -35.09 -0.31 22.57
C THR A 504 -34.87 -1.20 21.34
N GLY A 505 -33.86 -0.92 20.51
CA GLY A 505 -33.59 -1.70 19.30
C GLY A 505 -32.14 -2.11 19.11
N GLY A 506 -31.92 -3.26 18.49
CA GLY A 506 -30.57 -3.71 18.10
C GLY A 506 -29.85 -2.74 17.17
N PHE A 507 -30.58 -1.95 16.38
CA PHE A 507 -30.06 -0.85 15.56
C PHE A 507 -30.61 0.53 15.98
N VAL A 508 -31.95 0.69 16.05
CA VAL A 508 -32.61 1.98 16.33
C VAL A 508 -33.62 1.84 17.48
N GLY A 509 -33.62 2.76 18.44
CA GLY A 509 -34.65 2.81 19.48
C GLY A 509 -36.03 3.12 18.91
N TYR A 510 -36.19 4.32 18.33
CA TYR A 510 -37.42 4.74 17.67
C TYR A 510 -37.18 5.26 16.24
N ALA A 511 -37.84 4.65 15.26
CA ALA A 511 -37.82 5.10 13.86
C ALA A 511 -39.11 5.86 13.55
N LYS A 512 -39.01 7.20 13.58
CA LYS A 512 -40.07 8.14 13.22
C LYS A 512 -40.08 8.37 11.69
N ASP A 513 -41.06 9.13 11.22
CA ASP A 513 -41.36 9.39 9.81
C ASP A 513 -40.15 9.80 8.94
N GLY A 514 -40.06 9.20 7.76
CA GLY A 514 -39.16 9.58 6.67
C GLY A 514 -37.80 8.87 6.60
N SER A 515 -37.52 7.87 7.45
CA SER A 515 -36.17 7.26 7.49
C SER A 515 -36.00 6.08 6.52
N ASN A 516 -34.76 5.87 6.07
CA ASN A 516 -34.37 4.83 5.13
C ASN A 516 -33.16 4.05 5.65
N PHE A 517 -33.30 2.73 5.74
CA PHE A 517 -32.31 1.80 6.27
C PHE A 517 -31.93 0.81 5.17
N SER A 518 -30.66 0.83 4.75
CA SER A 518 -30.20 0.10 3.56
C SER A 518 -28.84 -0.57 3.79
N LYS A 519 -28.70 -1.85 3.42
CA LYS A 519 -27.42 -2.60 3.48
C LYS A 519 -26.82 -2.60 4.90
N ILE A 520 -27.56 -3.16 5.87
CA ILE A 520 -27.20 -3.10 7.30
C ILE A 520 -27.06 -4.50 7.89
N ASP A 521 -25.89 -4.80 8.50
CA ASP A 521 -25.58 -6.12 9.06
C ASP A 521 -25.34 -6.05 10.58
N LEU A 522 -26.21 -6.71 11.35
CA LEU A 522 -26.08 -6.90 12.80
C LEU A 522 -25.66 -8.34 13.10
N ASN A 523 -24.59 -8.52 13.86
CA ASN A 523 -24.03 -9.85 14.15
C ASN A 523 -23.49 -9.95 15.59
N HIS A 524 -23.84 -10.99 16.35
CA HIS A 524 -23.47 -11.14 17.76
C HIS A 524 -23.92 -9.94 18.62
N ILE A 525 -25.23 -9.63 18.58
CA ILE A 525 -25.84 -8.50 19.30
C ILE A 525 -26.63 -9.00 20.51
N GLY A 526 -26.39 -8.40 21.67
CA GLY A 526 -27.06 -8.77 22.93
C GLY A 526 -26.59 -10.08 23.56
N LYS A 527 -25.54 -10.74 23.05
CA LYS A 527 -25.15 -12.10 23.49
C LYS A 527 -24.81 -12.24 24.99
N LYS A 528 -24.52 -11.15 25.70
CA LYS A 528 -24.14 -11.18 27.13
C LYS A 528 -25.31 -10.91 28.08
N TYR A 529 -26.13 -9.89 27.80
CA TYR A 529 -27.29 -9.52 28.67
C TYR A 529 -28.55 -9.10 27.89
N GLY A 530 -28.67 -9.47 26.62
CA GLY A 530 -29.83 -9.19 25.76
C GLY A 530 -29.93 -7.75 25.25
N ILE A 531 -30.96 -7.54 24.43
CA ILE A 531 -31.56 -6.26 24.07
C ILE A 531 -32.80 -6.12 24.97
N ILE A 532 -32.86 -5.09 25.82
CA ILE A 532 -33.87 -5.00 26.90
C ILE A 532 -34.47 -3.60 26.99
N ALA A 533 -35.79 -3.50 26.99
CA ALA A 533 -36.52 -2.37 27.53
C ALA A 533 -37.25 -2.78 28.83
N ARG A 534 -36.79 -2.31 30.00
CA ARG A 534 -37.46 -2.56 31.29
C ARG A 534 -37.89 -1.25 31.97
N GLY A 535 -39.19 -1.12 32.20
CA GLY A 535 -39.79 -0.12 33.08
C GLY A 535 -39.97 -0.63 34.53
N ASN A 536 -39.85 0.27 35.50
CA ASN A 536 -40.14 0.04 36.92
C ASN A 536 -41.53 0.52 37.30
N GLN A 537 -41.89 1.76 36.94
CA GLN A 537 -43.18 2.38 37.28
C GLN A 537 -43.67 3.35 36.19
N PHE A 538 -44.99 3.50 36.08
CA PHE A 538 -45.76 4.44 35.24
C PHE A 538 -45.65 4.34 33.70
N VAL A 539 -44.77 3.49 33.17
CA VAL A 539 -44.52 3.37 31.72
C VAL A 539 -45.76 2.95 30.92
N LYS A 540 -46.00 3.59 29.78
CA LYS A 540 -47.19 3.41 28.92
C LYS A 540 -47.04 2.38 27.79
N HIS A 541 -45.96 2.46 27.02
CA HIS A 541 -45.64 1.53 25.93
C HIS A 541 -44.19 1.06 26.04
N VAL A 542 -43.94 -0.24 25.83
CA VAL A 542 -42.61 -0.86 25.91
C VAL A 542 -42.34 -1.70 24.67
N GLY A 543 -41.45 -1.24 23.81
CA GLY A 543 -41.13 -1.88 22.53
C GLY A 543 -39.66 -2.32 22.46
N THR A 544 -39.41 -3.60 22.23
CA THR A 544 -38.04 -4.14 22.07
C THR A 544 -37.90 -4.92 20.78
N GLY A 545 -36.95 -4.54 19.93
CA GLY A 545 -36.76 -5.19 18.62
C GLY A 545 -35.32 -5.56 18.32
N GLY A 546 -35.11 -6.67 17.61
CA GLY A 546 -33.79 -7.03 17.10
C GLY A 546 -33.20 -6.01 16.11
N PHE A 547 -34.04 -5.20 15.45
CA PHE A 547 -33.61 -4.06 14.65
C PHE A 547 -34.14 -2.73 15.20
N VAL A 548 -35.47 -2.60 15.38
CA VAL A 548 -36.12 -1.35 15.85
C VAL A 548 -37.00 -1.57 17.07
N GLY A 549 -36.84 -0.75 18.12
CA GLY A 549 -37.75 -0.78 19.28
C GLY A 549 -39.18 -0.43 18.91
N ALA A 550 -39.39 0.68 18.18
CA ALA A 550 -40.68 0.99 17.55
C ALA A 550 -40.56 1.77 16.22
N ILE A 551 -41.62 1.74 15.40
CA ILE A 551 -41.70 2.44 14.09
C ILE A 551 -43.01 3.23 13.98
N GLU A 552 -42.95 4.46 13.46
CA GLU A 552 -44.09 5.29 13.07
C GLU A 552 -43.87 5.95 11.69
N GLY A 553 -44.94 6.32 10.98
CA GLY A 553 -44.85 7.11 9.76
C GLY A 553 -44.49 6.29 8.52
N VAL A 554 -43.74 6.91 7.61
CA VAL A 554 -43.25 6.32 6.36
C VAL A 554 -41.79 5.91 6.54
N ASN A 555 -41.48 4.61 6.45
CA ASN A 555 -40.12 4.10 6.67
C ASN A 555 -39.78 2.97 5.70
N THR A 556 -38.49 2.84 5.36
CA THR A 556 -38.02 1.83 4.39
C THR A 556 -36.82 1.05 4.92
N PHE A 557 -36.85 -0.27 4.74
CA PHE A 557 -35.87 -1.22 5.24
C PHE A 557 -35.48 -2.17 4.09
N ASP A 558 -34.29 -2.03 3.52
CA ASP A 558 -33.80 -2.85 2.40
C ASP A 558 -32.44 -3.50 2.71
N LYS A 559 -32.28 -4.79 2.40
CA LYS A 559 -30.99 -5.52 2.48
C LYS A 559 -30.42 -5.47 3.90
N ILE A 560 -31.11 -6.10 4.84
CA ILE A 560 -30.77 -6.07 6.26
C ILE A 560 -30.59 -7.49 6.78
N SER A 561 -29.49 -7.75 7.50
CA SER A 561 -29.20 -9.05 8.12
C SER A 561 -29.10 -8.96 9.64
N LEU A 562 -29.81 -9.85 10.34
CA LEU A 562 -29.75 -10.05 11.79
C LEU A 562 -29.28 -11.48 12.05
N ILE A 563 -28.05 -11.63 12.54
CA ILE A 563 -27.38 -12.92 12.74
C ILE A 563 -26.96 -13.07 14.20
N ASP A 564 -27.28 -14.21 14.82
CA ASP A 564 -26.84 -14.60 16.17
C ASP A 564 -27.07 -13.52 17.25
N PHE A 565 -28.27 -13.55 17.84
CA PHE A 565 -28.72 -12.56 18.83
C PHE A 565 -28.82 -13.17 20.23
N GLY A 566 -28.74 -12.33 21.25
CA GLY A 566 -29.20 -12.67 22.59
C GLY A 566 -30.69 -12.39 22.75
N ASP A 567 -31.18 -12.53 23.98
CA ASP A 567 -32.59 -12.28 24.28
C ASP A 567 -33.08 -10.89 23.87
N ILE A 568 -34.35 -10.80 23.49
CA ILE A 568 -35.06 -9.58 23.13
C ILE A 568 -36.22 -9.44 24.12
N ARG A 569 -36.11 -8.55 25.12
CA ARG A 569 -37.07 -8.48 26.25
C ARG A 569 -37.72 -7.12 26.41
N ALA A 570 -39.05 -7.07 26.28
CA ALA A 570 -39.90 -5.92 26.57
C ALA A 570 -40.68 -6.17 27.87
N GLU A 571 -40.42 -5.40 28.92
CA GLU A 571 -41.01 -5.62 30.25
C GLU A 571 -41.55 -4.29 30.84
N ARG A 572 -42.86 -4.23 31.14
CA ARG A 572 -43.49 -3.08 31.82
C ARG A 572 -43.48 -3.26 33.33
N GLY A 573 -43.40 -2.14 34.06
CA GLY A 573 -43.47 -2.08 35.52
C GLY A 573 -44.85 -1.66 36.05
N TYR A 574 -44.96 -1.33 37.34
CA TYR A 574 -46.24 -1.00 38.00
C TYR A 574 -46.90 0.28 37.44
N ILE A 575 -48.22 0.42 37.50
CA ILE A 575 -48.94 1.67 37.16
C ILE A 575 -50.10 1.93 38.13
N TRP A 576 -50.53 3.18 38.31
CA TRP A 576 -51.60 3.53 39.26
C TRP A 576 -52.74 4.39 38.69
N THR A 577 -52.44 5.33 37.78
CA THR A 577 -53.37 6.42 37.42
C THR A 577 -53.56 6.69 35.92
N ALA A 578 -52.77 6.07 35.03
CA ALA A 578 -52.94 6.25 33.59
C ALA A 578 -54.28 5.66 33.11
N SER A 579 -54.80 6.20 32.01
CA SER A 579 -56.01 5.70 31.33
C SER A 579 -55.74 5.46 29.83
N GLY A 580 -56.19 4.31 29.33
CA GLY A 580 -56.22 3.97 27.89
C GLY A 580 -55.63 2.61 27.54
N HIS A 581 -55.10 2.51 26.32
CA HIS A 581 -54.41 1.32 25.81
C HIS A 581 -52.94 1.34 26.22
N LEU A 582 -52.46 0.24 26.79
CA LEU A 582 -51.05 -0.02 27.15
C LEU A 582 -50.52 -1.16 26.28
N ASN A 583 -49.29 -1.05 25.80
CA ASN A 583 -48.76 -1.94 24.75
C ASN A 583 -47.34 -2.37 25.07
N VAL A 584 -47.11 -3.68 25.18
CA VAL A 584 -45.77 -4.29 25.34
C VAL A 584 -45.51 -5.18 24.11
N GLY A 585 -44.42 -4.93 23.39
CA GLY A 585 -44.11 -5.62 22.14
C GLY A 585 -42.65 -6.04 22.05
N ALA A 586 -42.39 -7.34 21.91
CA ALA A 586 -41.06 -7.90 21.69
C ALA A 586 -40.98 -8.59 20.33
N GLY A 587 -40.06 -8.18 19.46
CA GLY A 587 -39.99 -8.70 18.09
C GLY A 587 -38.59 -8.99 17.58
N GLY A 588 -38.44 -10.06 16.79
CA GLY A 588 -37.15 -10.39 16.17
C GLY A 588 -36.59 -9.30 15.27
N PHE A 589 -37.43 -8.43 14.71
CA PHE A 589 -37.02 -7.22 13.98
C PHE A 589 -37.62 -5.95 14.60
N VAL A 590 -38.93 -5.88 14.81
CA VAL A 590 -39.65 -4.70 15.32
C VAL A 590 -40.35 -5.01 16.64
N GLY A 591 -40.11 -4.23 17.68
CA GLY A 591 -40.89 -4.32 18.92
C GLY A 591 -42.35 -3.92 18.73
N ILE A 592 -42.59 -2.62 18.45
CA ILE A 592 -43.95 -2.10 18.21
C ILE A 592 -44.03 -1.32 16.89
N LEU A 593 -45.01 -1.67 16.04
CA LEU A 593 -45.33 -0.95 14.82
C LEU A 593 -46.58 -0.07 15.03
N ASN A 594 -46.42 1.23 14.75
CA ASN A 594 -47.42 2.29 14.91
C ASN A 594 -47.94 2.48 16.36
N PRO A 595 -47.07 2.65 17.38
CA PRO A 595 -47.45 2.65 18.80
C PRO A 595 -48.57 3.65 19.15
N PHE A 596 -48.56 4.82 18.52
CA PHE A 596 -49.53 5.90 18.76
C PHE A 596 -50.76 5.85 17.82
N ASN A 597 -50.91 4.77 17.05
CA ASN A 597 -51.98 4.56 16.05
C ASN A 597 -52.09 5.69 14.99
N SER A 598 -50.99 6.38 14.66
CA SER A 598 -50.95 7.44 13.64
C SER A 598 -51.66 7.05 12.35
N ASN A 599 -52.33 8.02 11.71
CA ASN A 599 -53.04 7.82 10.44
C ASN A 599 -52.10 7.65 9.23
N LYS A 600 -50.83 8.05 9.38
CA LYS A 600 -49.77 7.94 8.37
C LYS A 600 -48.89 6.74 8.72
N LEU A 601 -49.11 5.61 8.05
CA LEU A 601 -48.26 4.42 8.17
C LEU A 601 -48.00 3.83 6.79
N LYS A 602 -46.75 3.87 6.33
CA LYS A 602 -46.31 3.17 5.12
C LYS A 602 -44.90 2.59 5.32
N VAL A 603 -44.82 1.31 5.62
CA VAL A 603 -43.53 0.65 5.93
C VAL A 603 -43.25 -0.46 4.93
N ASN A 604 -42.05 -0.43 4.33
CA ASN A 604 -41.59 -1.47 3.40
C ASN A 604 -40.40 -2.22 4.01
N PHE A 605 -40.52 -3.54 4.17
CA PHE A 605 -39.44 -4.46 4.49
C PHE A 605 -39.06 -5.26 3.25
N GLN A 606 -37.81 -5.14 2.81
CA GLN A 606 -37.31 -5.70 1.56
C GLN A 606 -35.96 -6.39 1.77
N ASN A 607 -35.77 -7.59 1.20
CA ASN A 607 -34.49 -8.32 1.27
C ASN A 607 -33.96 -8.47 2.70
N VAL A 608 -34.83 -8.84 3.65
CA VAL A 608 -34.49 -8.94 5.08
C VAL A 608 -34.20 -10.40 5.45
N LEU A 609 -33.16 -10.60 6.26
CA LEU A 609 -32.81 -11.86 6.90
C LEU A 609 -32.82 -11.72 8.42
N ILE A 610 -33.54 -12.62 9.09
CA ILE A 610 -33.35 -12.97 10.49
C ILE A 610 -32.87 -14.42 10.56
N ASN A 611 -31.72 -14.66 11.19
CA ASN A 611 -31.17 -16.00 11.41
C ASN A 611 -30.71 -16.12 12.86
N PHE A 612 -31.62 -16.61 13.70
CA PHE A 612 -31.44 -16.75 15.13
C PHE A 612 -31.06 -18.19 15.49
N ASN A 613 -29.96 -18.34 16.24
CA ASN A 613 -29.50 -19.63 16.70
C ASN A 613 -30.32 -20.12 17.90
N ASN A 614 -30.04 -21.35 18.34
CA ASN A 614 -30.90 -22.06 19.28
C ASN A 614 -31.13 -21.28 20.59
N ASN A 615 -30.10 -20.81 21.30
CA ASN A 615 -30.28 -20.26 22.65
C ASN A 615 -30.56 -18.75 22.68
N MET A 616 -31.84 -18.37 22.55
CA MET A 616 -32.35 -17.03 22.90
C MET A 616 -33.87 -17.00 23.15
N LYS A 617 -34.34 -16.01 23.92
CA LYS A 617 -35.78 -15.75 24.16
C LYS A 617 -36.24 -14.40 23.60
N ILE A 618 -37.37 -14.38 22.91
CA ILE A 618 -38.13 -13.17 22.57
C ILE A 618 -39.29 -13.09 23.58
N TYR A 619 -39.30 -12.05 24.42
CA TYR A 619 -40.12 -12.00 25.63
C TYR A 619 -40.86 -10.66 25.78
N ALA A 620 -42.18 -10.71 25.85
CA ALA A 620 -43.03 -9.57 26.24
C ALA A 620 -43.67 -9.82 27.62
N LYS A 621 -43.69 -8.83 28.51
CA LYS A 621 -44.30 -8.96 29.83
C LYS A 621 -45.07 -7.72 30.29
N ALA A 622 -46.30 -7.97 30.73
CA ALA A 622 -47.15 -7.00 31.41
C ALA A 622 -46.55 -6.49 32.72
N GLY A 623 -46.98 -5.28 33.08
CA GLY A 623 -46.73 -4.68 34.38
C GLY A 623 -47.85 -4.94 35.37
N ASP A 624 -47.53 -4.80 36.65
CA ASP A 624 -48.52 -4.85 37.74
C ASP A 624 -49.43 -3.59 37.77
N GLY A 625 -50.55 -3.66 38.50
CA GLY A 625 -51.29 -2.47 38.96
C GLY A 625 -52.40 -1.89 38.08
N LEU A 626 -52.88 -2.59 37.05
CA LEU A 626 -53.96 -2.09 36.19
C LEU A 626 -55.23 -1.72 36.96
N SER A 627 -55.78 -0.53 36.67
CA SER A 627 -57.13 -0.12 37.09
C SER A 627 -58.17 -0.43 36.02
N ASN A 628 -59.45 -0.55 36.42
CA ASN A 628 -60.56 -1.09 35.63
C ASN A 628 -60.86 -0.38 34.28
N ASN A 629 -60.29 0.80 34.04
CA ASN A 629 -60.47 1.57 32.80
C ASN A 629 -59.31 1.39 31.78
N ASN A 630 -58.41 0.44 32.00
CA ASN A 630 -57.24 0.18 31.15
C ASN A 630 -57.35 -1.15 30.39
N TYR A 631 -56.70 -1.20 29.23
CA TYR A 631 -56.57 -2.40 28.42
C TYR A 631 -55.11 -2.57 27.99
N GLU A 632 -54.49 -3.68 28.41
CA GLU A 632 -53.07 -3.98 28.12
C GLU A 632 -52.93 -5.10 27.10
N THR A 633 -52.09 -4.90 26.08
CA THR A 633 -51.73 -5.92 25.08
C THR A 633 -50.25 -6.25 25.18
N ASN A 634 -49.93 -7.53 25.40
CA ASN A 634 -48.57 -8.05 25.50
C ASN A 634 -48.34 -9.00 24.34
N ALA A 635 -47.35 -8.72 23.50
CA ALA A 635 -47.20 -9.41 22.24
C ALA A 635 -45.75 -9.73 21.89
N ALA A 636 -45.49 -11.00 21.52
CA ALA A 636 -44.16 -11.48 21.17
C ALA A 636 -44.16 -12.20 19.81
N GLY A 637 -43.21 -11.86 18.93
CA GLY A 637 -43.16 -12.46 17.59
C GLY A 637 -41.78 -12.55 16.94
N GLY A 638 -41.58 -13.56 16.09
CA GLY A 638 -40.29 -13.81 15.42
C GLY A 638 -39.85 -12.72 14.43
N PHE A 639 -40.75 -11.85 13.99
CA PHE A 639 -40.42 -10.63 13.25
C PHE A 639 -40.96 -9.37 13.95
N LEU A 640 -42.25 -9.34 14.27
CA LEU A 640 -42.95 -8.17 14.83
C LEU A 640 -43.60 -8.54 16.16
N GLY A 641 -43.34 -7.75 17.21
CA GLY A 641 -44.06 -7.86 18.48
C GLY A 641 -45.54 -7.53 18.32
N GLY A 642 -45.88 -6.28 17.97
CA GLY A 642 -47.29 -5.90 17.75
C GLY A 642 -47.53 -4.77 16.74
N LEU A 643 -48.63 -4.85 15.99
CA LEU A 643 -49.12 -3.82 15.07
C LEU A 643 -50.36 -3.13 15.64
N PHE A 644 -50.32 -1.80 15.82
CA PHE A 644 -51.45 -1.02 16.31
C PHE A 644 -52.05 -0.16 15.20
N ALA A 645 -52.88 -0.80 14.37
CA ALA A 645 -53.55 -0.20 13.23
C ALA A 645 -55.09 -0.30 13.34
N LYS A 646 -55.74 0.85 13.52
CA LYS A 646 -57.16 1.09 13.23
C LYS A 646 -57.29 1.99 11.98
N GLY A 647 -58.23 1.70 11.08
CA GLY A 647 -58.51 2.50 9.88
C GLY A 647 -57.71 2.10 8.62
N TYR A 648 -58.24 2.47 7.45
CA TYR A 648 -57.85 1.93 6.14
C TYR A 648 -56.61 2.57 5.46
N THR A 649 -56.09 3.70 5.97
CA THR A 649 -55.01 4.48 5.30
C THR A 649 -53.60 4.01 5.65
N LYS A 650 -53.40 2.69 5.79
CA LYS A 650 -52.20 2.09 6.40
C LYS A 650 -51.67 0.98 5.52
N GLU A 651 -50.35 0.89 5.37
CA GLU A 651 -49.70 -0.06 4.47
C GLU A 651 -48.38 -0.59 5.07
N VAL A 652 -48.25 -1.90 5.14
CA VAL A 652 -47.07 -2.61 5.67
C VAL A 652 -46.74 -3.75 4.71
N ASN A 653 -45.64 -3.57 3.98
CA ASN A 653 -45.26 -4.39 2.84
C ASN A 653 -44.03 -5.25 3.16
N PHE A 654 -44.06 -6.53 2.78
CA PHE A 654 -42.95 -7.48 2.84
C PHE A 654 -42.63 -8.00 1.43
N ASP A 655 -41.38 -7.85 0.97
CA ASP A 655 -40.87 -8.41 -0.31
C ASP A 655 -39.52 -9.11 -0.07
N ASN A 656 -39.44 -10.42 -0.29
CA ASN A 656 -38.22 -11.22 -0.17
C ASN A 656 -37.63 -11.19 1.25
N VAL A 657 -38.41 -11.66 2.23
CA VAL A 657 -38.10 -11.63 3.67
C VAL A 657 -38.02 -13.06 4.22
N TYR A 658 -36.94 -13.36 4.95
CA TYR A 658 -36.64 -14.68 5.48
C TYR A 658 -36.42 -14.62 6.99
N VAL A 659 -37.12 -15.47 7.73
CA VAL A 659 -36.96 -15.63 9.18
C VAL A 659 -36.63 -17.08 9.48
N LYS A 660 -35.49 -17.34 10.12
CA LYS A 660 -35.08 -18.65 10.61
C LYS A 660 -34.93 -18.61 12.13
N LEU A 661 -35.63 -19.52 12.81
CA LEU A 661 -35.63 -19.69 14.26
C LEU A 661 -35.11 -21.09 14.63
N GLY A 662 -34.06 -21.15 15.45
CA GLY A 662 -33.52 -22.40 15.98
C GLY A 662 -34.43 -23.09 17.00
N LYS A 663 -34.15 -24.37 17.31
CA LYS A 663 -35.03 -25.25 18.10
C LYS A 663 -35.29 -24.81 19.55
N ASP A 664 -34.36 -24.06 20.15
CA ASP A 664 -34.46 -23.57 21.52
C ASP A 664 -34.95 -22.10 21.58
N VAL A 665 -35.20 -21.46 20.40
CA VAL A 665 -35.73 -20.10 20.34
C VAL A 665 -37.13 -20.12 20.91
N THR A 666 -37.33 -19.36 21.98
CA THR A 666 -38.63 -19.30 22.67
C THR A 666 -39.27 -17.93 22.42
N ILE A 667 -40.46 -17.92 21.82
CA ILE A 667 -41.30 -16.72 21.66
C ILE A 667 -42.41 -16.80 22.71
N ASP A 668 -42.53 -15.76 23.53
CA ASP A 668 -43.35 -15.80 24.74
C ASP A 668 -43.84 -14.40 25.15
N ALA A 669 -45.13 -14.28 25.45
CA ALA A 669 -45.78 -13.07 25.94
C ALA A 669 -46.66 -13.38 27.16
N HIS A 670 -46.43 -12.67 28.26
CA HIS A 670 -47.10 -12.91 29.55
C HIS A 670 -47.87 -11.71 30.09
N TYR A 671 -49.03 -11.99 30.65
CA TYR A 671 -49.89 -11.12 31.44
C TYR A 671 -49.87 -11.57 32.92
N LYS A 672 -50.39 -10.74 33.82
CA LYS A 672 -50.52 -11.07 35.24
C LYS A 672 -51.88 -10.57 35.74
N ALA A 673 -52.76 -11.49 36.06
CA ALA A 673 -54.18 -11.20 36.24
C ALA A 673 -54.50 -10.62 37.62
N ASN A 674 -54.72 -9.30 37.68
CA ASN A 674 -55.40 -8.62 38.78
C ASN A 674 -56.78 -8.13 38.30
N GLU A 675 -57.65 -9.07 37.88
CA GLU A 675 -59.07 -8.89 37.50
C GLU A 675 -59.40 -7.91 36.34
N ALA A 676 -58.44 -7.12 35.86
CA ALA A 676 -58.59 -6.22 34.71
C ALA A 676 -58.48 -6.94 33.35
N THR A 677 -59.03 -6.31 32.29
CA THR A 677 -58.97 -6.84 30.92
C THR A 677 -57.59 -6.62 30.28
N GLY A 678 -56.89 -7.71 29.97
CA GLY A 678 -55.64 -7.69 29.22
C GLY A 678 -55.54 -8.86 28.26
N LYS A 679 -54.48 -8.86 27.44
CA LYS A 679 -54.19 -9.95 26.51
C LYS A 679 -52.72 -10.32 26.47
N GLU A 680 -52.51 -11.61 26.27
CA GLU A 680 -51.31 -12.25 25.74
C GLU A 680 -51.62 -12.61 24.28
N GLU A 681 -50.80 -12.19 23.32
CA GLU A 681 -50.86 -12.65 21.93
C GLU A 681 -49.44 -13.08 21.51
N GLN A 682 -49.32 -14.19 20.77
CA GLN A 682 -48.01 -14.79 20.44
C GLN A 682 -48.03 -15.36 19.03
N GLY A 683 -46.99 -15.12 18.22
CA GLY A 683 -46.94 -15.58 16.83
C GLY A 683 -45.53 -15.88 16.33
N MET A 684 -45.41 -16.81 15.38
CA MET A 684 -44.11 -17.20 14.83
C MET A 684 -43.45 -16.09 13.99
N LEU A 685 -44.24 -15.26 13.32
CA LEU A 685 -43.81 -13.98 12.73
C LEU A 685 -44.42 -12.78 13.47
N PHE A 686 -45.72 -12.82 13.77
CA PHE A 686 -46.50 -11.66 14.19
C PHE A 686 -47.13 -11.90 15.57
N GLY A 687 -46.60 -11.26 16.61
CA GLY A 687 -47.11 -11.40 17.97
C GLY A 687 -48.52 -10.85 18.20
N ILE A 688 -49.04 -10.04 17.28
CA ILE A 688 -50.49 -9.76 17.13
C ILE A 688 -50.80 -10.06 15.67
N PHE A 689 -51.87 -10.82 15.40
CA PHE A 689 -52.37 -11.03 14.04
C PHE A 689 -53.89 -10.79 13.95
N LYS A 690 -54.35 -10.22 12.82
CA LYS A 690 -55.78 -10.04 12.49
C LYS A 690 -56.01 -10.20 11.00
N GLU A 691 -56.98 -11.05 10.63
CA GLU A 691 -57.34 -11.29 9.23
C GLU A 691 -57.81 -10.00 8.52
N ASP A 692 -58.51 -9.11 9.23
CA ASP A 692 -58.93 -7.79 8.73
C ASP A 692 -57.76 -6.94 8.20
N TRP A 693 -56.54 -7.10 8.70
CA TRP A 693 -55.40 -6.37 8.16
C TRP A 693 -54.98 -6.87 6.78
N TRP A 694 -55.24 -8.14 6.45
CA TRP A 694 -55.08 -8.67 5.10
C TRP A 694 -56.25 -8.26 4.19
N ASN A 695 -57.49 -8.47 4.66
CA ASN A 695 -58.70 -8.19 3.89
C ASN A 695 -58.84 -6.70 3.52
N ASN A 696 -58.34 -5.80 4.39
CA ASN A 696 -58.30 -4.35 4.13
C ASN A 696 -56.96 -3.86 3.53
N GLN A 697 -56.12 -4.77 3.02
CA GLN A 697 -54.82 -4.50 2.37
C GLN A 697 -53.78 -3.72 3.21
N ILE A 698 -53.91 -3.74 4.54
CA ILE A 698 -52.97 -3.09 5.47
C ILE A 698 -51.66 -3.89 5.55
N LEU A 699 -51.72 -5.22 5.50
CA LEU A 699 -50.57 -6.11 5.34
C LEU A 699 -50.52 -6.65 3.91
N LYS A 700 -49.36 -6.55 3.24
CA LYS A 700 -49.12 -7.14 1.93
C LYS A 700 -47.81 -7.94 1.96
N THR A 701 -47.83 -9.15 1.42
CA THR A 701 -46.69 -10.09 1.49
C THR A 701 -46.37 -10.68 0.13
N LYS A 702 -45.09 -10.75 -0.19
CA LYS A 702 -44.52 -11.41 -1.37
C LYS A 702 -43.17 -11.99 -1.00
N ASP A 703 -42.86 -13.21 -1.44
CA ASP A 703 -41.59 -13.89 -1.12
C ASP A 703 -41.29 -13.85 0.42
N LEU A 704 -42.31 -14.08 1.26
CA LEU A 704 -42.20 -14.11 2.73
C LEU A 704 -42.10 -15.56 3.23
N TYR A 705 -40.98 -15.89 3.86
CA TYR A 705 -40.62 -17.23 4.29
C TYR A 705 -40.28 -17.30 5.77
N ILE A 706 -40.85 -18.28 6.48
CA ILE A 706 -40.42 -18.66 7.83
C ILE A 706 -39.93 -20.11 7.87
N TYR A 707 -38.82 -20.33 8.56
CA TYR A 707 -38.22 -21.63 8.86
C TYR A 707 -38.07 -21.81 10.37
N TYR A 708 -38.59 -22.91 10.92
CA TYR A 708 -38.47 -23.22 12.35
C TYR A 708 -38.28 -24.73 12.58
N THR A 709 -37.59 -25.10 13.65
CA THR A 709 -37.46 -26.49 14.08
C THR A 709 -38.58 -26.85 15.06
N TYR A 710 -39.17 -28.04 14.95
CA TYR A 710 -40.13 -28.52 15.95
C TYR A 710 -39.47 -28.68 17.32
N SER A 711 -40.18 -28.28 18.38
CA SER A 711 -39.66 -28.21 19.75
C SER A 711 -40.83 -28.13 20.72
N ASP A 712 -40.74 -28.81 21.88
CA ASP A 712 -41.78 -28.73 22.93
C ASP A 712 -41.93 -27.32 23.51
N LYS A 713 -40.96 -26.43 23.25
CA LYS A 713 -40.98 -25.00 23.60
C LYS A 713 -41.74 -24.12 22.60
N LEU A 714 -41.95 -24.61 21.36
CA LEU A 714 -42.66 -23.90 20.29
C LEU A 714 -44.07 -24.49 20.18
N ASN A 715 -45.00 -23.86 20.90
CA ASN A 715 -46.32 -24.43 21.15
C ASN A 715 -47.27 -24.29 19.94
N TRP A 716 -48.21 -25.23 19.79
CA TRP A 716 -49.12 -25.30 18.64
C TRP A 716 -50.23 -24.22 18.64
N TRP A 717 -50.19 -23.29 19.60
CA TRP A 717 -51.22 -22.25 19.80
C TRP A 717 -50.81 -20.83 19.36
N TYR A 718 -49.68 -20.67 18.66
CA TYR A 718 -49.32 -19.39 18.02
C TYR A 718 -50.43 -18.89 17.08
N ASP A 719 -50.82 -17.63 17.23
CA ASP A 719 -52.02 -17.06 16.60
C ASP A 719 -51.92 -16.96 15.06
N ASP A 720 -50.71 -16.87 14.50
CA ASP A 720 -50.51 -16.92 13.04
C ASP A 720 -50.50 -18.35 12.47
N LEU A 721 -50.15 -19.39 13.24
CA LEU A 721 -50.39 -20.78 12.83
C LEU A 721 -51.87 -21.16 12.97
N LYS A 722 -52.47 -20.85 14.13
CA LYS A 722 -53.83 -21.23 14.53
C LYS A 722 -54.94 -20.71 13.62
N ASN A 723 -54.72 -19.56 12.96
CA ASN A 723 -55.67 -18.95 12.03
C ASN A 723 -55.37 -19.30 10.55
N ASP A 724 -54.70 -20.42 10.27
CA ASP A 724 -54.37 -20.92 8.93
C ASP A 724 -53.63 -19.93 8.01
N PHE A 725 -52.97 -18.92 8.58
CA PHE A 725 -52.40 -17.79 7.83
C PHE A 725 -51.33 -18.22 6.81
N PHE A 726 -50.64 -19.32 7.06
CA PHE A 726 -49.54 -19.81 6.23
C PHE A 726 -49.94 -20.83 5.15
N GLN A 727 -51.23 -21.12 4.95
CA GLN A 727 -51.66 -21.96 3.82
C GLN A 727 -51.40 -21.27 2.46
N ASP A 728 -51.09 -22.07 1.42
CA ASP A 728 -50.66 -21.60 0.07
C ASP A 728 -51.61 -20.61 -0.62
N LYS A 729 -52.89 -20.59 -0.20
CA LYS A 729 -53.98 -19.69 -0.63
C LYS A 729 -53.60 -18.19 -0.70
N TYR A 730 -52.52 -17.78 -0.04
CA TYR A 730 -52.15 -16.38 0.13
C TYR A 730 -50.73 -15.99 -0.35
N GLY A 731 -50.00 -16.86 -1.06
CA GLY A 731 -48.67 -16.54 -1.59
C GLY A 731 -47.59 -16.34 -0.51
N ARG A 732 -47.75 -17.03 0.62
CA ARG A 732 -46.79 -17.13 1.74
C ARG A 732 -46.30 -18.58 1.82
N SER A 733 -45.13 -18.82 2.39
CA SER A 733 -44.63 -20.18 2.58
C SER A 733 -43.96 -20.35 3.95
N TYR A 734 -44.17 -21.50 4.57
CA TYR A 734 -43.54 -21.91 5.81
C TYR A 734 -42.81 -23.24 5.61
N GLY A 735 -41.67 -23.42 6.27
CA GLY A 735 -40.86 -24.64 6.19
C GLY A 735 -40.53 -25.15 7.58
N THR A 736 -40.85 -26.41 7.85
CA THR A 736 -40.46 -27.09 9.09
C THR A 736 -39.09 -27.74 8.93
N ILE A 737 -38.15 -27.40 9.81
CA ILE A 737 -36.84 -28.03 9.90
C ILE A 737 -37.01 -29.26 10.80
N ALA A 738 -37.12 -30.45 10.20
CA ALA A 738 -37.24 -31.71 10.94
C ALA A 738 -35.87 -32.34 11.29
N ASP A 739 -34.83 -32.06 10.51
CA ASP A 739 -33.48 -32.60 10.68
C ASP A 739 -32.39 -31.65 10.16
N LEU A 740 -31.12 -32.09 10.22
CA LEU A 740 -29.96 -31.34 9.73
C LEU A 740 -29.99 -31.10 8.20
N ARG A 741 -30.63 -31.97 7.41
CA ARG A 741 -30.75 -31.80 5.95
C ARG A 741 -31.77 -30.72 5.62
N GLY A 742 -32.88 -30.67 6.37
CA GLY A 742 -33.83 -29.57 6.32
C GLY A 742 -33.19 -28.22 6.66
N GLU A 743 -32.25 -28.19 7.62
CA GLU A 743 -31.53 -26.96 7.95
C GLU A 743 -30.61 -26.50 6.81
N GLU A 744 -29.84 -27.42 6.20
CA GLU A 744 -28.98 -27.11 5.03
C GLU A 744 -29.82 -26.60 3.83
N ILE A 745 -30.94 -27.27 3.53
CA ILE A 745 -31.86 -26.86 2.46
C ILE A 745 -32.44 -25.46 2.74
N ALA A 746 -32.85 -25.17 3.98
CA ALA A 746 -33.32 -23.83 4.36
C ALA A 746 -32.21 -22.77 4.21
N ASN A 747 -31.01 -23.05 4.71
CA ASN A 747 -29.85 -22.16 4.64
C ASN A 747 -29.46 -21.83 3.18
N ILE A 748 -29.48 -22.83 2.29
CA ILE A 748 -29.24 -22.66 0.85
C ILE A 748 -30.37 -21.85 0.20
N THR A 749 -31.63 -22.16 0.52
CA THR A 749 -32.82 -21.49 -0.06
C THR A 749 -32.86 -20.01 0.30
N ILE A 750 -32.66 -19.66 1.57
CA ILE A 750 -32.51 -18.28 2.07
C ILE A 750 -31.42 -17.55 1.28
N THR A 751 -30.23 -18.15 1.21
CA THR A 751 -29.05 -17.54 0.57
C THR A 751 -29.29 -17.31 -0.93
N ASN A 752 -29.93 -18.25 -1.62
CA ASN A 752 -30.24 -18.15 -3.05
C ASN A 752 -31.45 -17.24 -3.34
N GLY A 753 -32.41 -17.10 -2.41
CA GLY A 753 -33.47 -16.10 -2.46
C GLY A 753 -32.94 -14.68 -2.43
N LEU A 754 -32.08 -14.38 -1.45
CA LEU A 754 -31.48 -13.06 -1.29
C LEU A 754 -30.45 -12.74 -2.41
N LYS A 755 -29.67 -13.74 -2.88
CA LYS A 755 -28.77 -13.57 -4.05
C LYS A 755 -29.50 -13.13 -5.32
N ARG A 756 -30.71 -13.63 -5.57
CA ARG A 756 -31.51 -13.32 -6.77
C ARG A 756 -31.97 -11.85 -6.88
N LYS A 757 -31.80 -11.01 -5.83
CA LYS A 757 -32.13 -9.57 -5.84
C LYS A 757 -30.90 -8.63 -5.70
N GLY A 758 -29.69 -9.17 -5.64
CA GLY A 758 -28.41 -8.44 -5.79
C GLY A 758 -27.86 -7.68 -4.56
N ASP A 759 -26.59 -7.28 -4.64
CA ASP A 759 -25.76 -6.58 -3.63
C ASP A 759 -25.30 -7.38 -2.38
N ILE A 760 -25.35 -8.71 -2.36
CA ILE A 760 -24.66 -9.47 -1.30
C ILE A 760 -23.14 -9.39 -1.50
N VAL A 761 -22.41 -9.04 -0.44
CA VAL A 761 -20.94 -8.90 -0.45
C VAL A 761 -20.27 -10.18 0.03
N ILE A 762 -20.82 -10.83 1.06
CA ILE A 762 -20.34 -12.09 1.64
C ILE A 762 -21.54 -12.99 1.92
N SER A 763 -21.42 -14.30 1.67
CA SER A 763 -22.41 -15.30 2.08
C SER A 763 -21.76 -16.63 2.49
N ASP A 764 -22.30 -17.29 3.51
CA ASP A 764 -22.05 -18.70 3.83
C ASP A 764 -23.40 -19.45 3.71
N SER A 765 -23.56 -20.18 2.61
CA SER A 765 -24.78 -20.92 2.26
C SER A 765 -25.09 -22.05 3.22
N ASN A 766 -24.11 -22.56 3.95
CA ASN A 766 -24.26 -23.73 4.80
C ASN A 766 -24.78 -23.31 6.18
N LYS A 767 -24.62 -22.03 6.55
CA LYS A 767 -25.15 -21.42 7.78
C LYS A 767 -26.36 -20.50 7.56
N GLY A 768 -26.72 -20.23 6.31
CA GLY A 768 -27.76 -19.27 5.96
C GLY A 768 -27.35 -17.83 6.27
N TYR A 769 -26.06 -17.52 6.11
CA TYR A 769 -25.48 -16.21 6.42
C TYR A 769 -25.33 -15.38 5.15
N VAL A 770 -25.78 -14.13 5.19
CA VAL A 770 -25.48 -13.10 4.18
C VAL A 770 -24.99 -11.84 4.86
N SER A 771 -24.26 -11.00 4.13
CA SER A 771 -23.76 -9.71 4.59
C SER A 771 -23.73 -8.74 3.41
N TYR A 772 -24.31 -7.57 3.61
CA TYR A 772 -24.43 -6.47 2.65
C TYR A 772 -23.38 -5.37 2.88
N PHE A 773 -22.69 -5.40 4.02
CA PHE A 773 -21.66 -4.45 4.39
C PHE A 773 -20.39 -4.58 3.53
N ASN A 774 -20.04 -3.52 2.81
CA ASN A 774 -18.85 -3.45 1.97
C ASN A 774 -17.81 -2.47 2.53
N ASN A 775 -16.75 -3.03 3.12
CA ASN A 775 -15.57 -2.30 3.62
C ASN A 775 -14.44 -2.13 2.60
N THR A 776 -14.57 -2.68 1.38
CA THR A 776 -13.57 -2.56 0.31
C THR A 776 -13.74 -1.30 -0.54
N LEU A 777 -14.85 -0.57 -0.36
CA LEU A 777 -15.10 0.72 -1.00
C LEU A 777 -14.10 1.77 -0.48
N LYS A 778 -13.21 2.21 -1.38
CA LYS A 778 -12.16 3.19 -1.10
C LYS A 778 -12.65 4.44 -0.36
N LEU A 779 -11.74 5.05 0.41
CA LEU A 779 -11.91 6.41 0.94
C LEU A 779 -12.33 7.39 -0.17
N LYS A 780 -13.20 8.34 0.15
CA LYS A 780 -13.57 9.47 -0.71
C LYS A 780 -13.56 10.73 0.17
N PRO A 781 -12.69 11.73 -0.04
CA PRO A 781 -11.57 11.72 -0.99
C PRO A 781 -10.65 10.52 -0.78
N GLU A 782 -10.08 9.99 -1.87
CA GLU A 782 -8.97 9.03 -1.79
C GLU A 782 -7.75 9.80 -1.30
N ILE A 783 -7.40 9.73 -0.02
CA ILE A 783 -6.23 10.43 0.52
C ILE A 783 -4.96 9.62 0.18
N PRO A 784 -3.97 10.18 -0.56
CA PRO A 784 -2.77 9.43 -0.92
C PRO A 784 -1.92 9.12 0.31
N ASN A 785 -1.78 7.84 0.63
CA ASN A 785 -0.84 7.40 1.65
C ASN A 785 0.59 7.59 1.14
N PHE A 786 1.34 8.51 1.77
CA PHE A 786 2.73 8.82 1.46
C PHE A 786 3.69 7.62 1.53
N LYS A 787 3.37 6.57 2.30
CA LYS A 787 4.36 5.55 2.71
C LYS A 787 4.90 4.64 1.62
N ASN A 788 4.27 4.58 0.45
CA ASN A 788 4.76 3.83 -0.69
C ASN A 788 4.68 4.72 -1.94
N PRO A 789 5.80 5.07 -2.59
CA PRO A 789 5.76 5.21 -4.04
C PRO A 789 5.16 3.92 -4.64
N THR A 790 4.42 4.03 -5.75
CA THR A 790 3.99 2.81 -6.44
C THR A 790 5.18 2.04 -6.98
N ALA A 791 4.99 0.72 -7.18
CA ALA A 791 5.88 -0.05 -8.05
C ALA A 791 6.10 0.71 -9.36
N TRP A 792 7.37 0.78 -9.79
CA TRP A 792 7.79 1.40 -11.04
C TRP A 792 6.95 0.88 -12.22
N SER A 793 6.58 1.76 -13.15
CA SER A 793 6.01 1.37 -14.45
C SER A 793 6.99 1.63 -15.59
N LYS A 794 6.72 1.06 -16.78
CA LYS A 794 7.49 1.36 -18.00
C LYS A 794 7.56 2.87 -18.28
N ASP A 795 6.50 3.62 -17.96
CA ASP A 795 6.46 5.09 -18.12
C ASP A 795 7.31 5.86 -17.08
N ASP A 796 7.98 5.22 -16.14
CA ASP A 796 8.91 5.87 -15.21
C ASP A 796 10.36 5.94 -15.75
N PHE A 797 10.63 5.31 -16.90
CA PHE A 797 11.99 5.15 -17.44
C PHE A 797 12.05 5.26 -18.98
N ASP A 798 13.13 5.81 -19.54
CA ASP A 798 13.39 5.82 -20.99
C ASP A 798 14.59 4.91 -21.32
N PRO A 799 14.42 3.75 -21.98
CA PRO A 799 15.52 2.82 -22.26
C PRO A 799 16.59 3.40 -23.20
N LYS A 800 16.29 4.44 -24.00
CA LYS A 800 17.31 5.14 -24.81
C LYS A 800 18.39 5.79 -23.96
N MET A 801 18.05 6.13 -22.71
CA MET A 801 18.97 6.66 -21.72
C MET A 801 20.11 5.67 -21.43
N LEU A 802 19.77 4.43 -21.06
CA LEU A 802 20.77 3.38 -20.77
C LEU A 802 21.51 2.98 -22.04
N GLN A 803 20.83 2.95 -23.20
CA GLN A 803 21.49 2.71 -24.47
C GLN A 803 22.63 3.72 -24.67
N ARG A 804 22.37 5.03 -24.55
CA ARG A 804 23.41 6.07 -24.65
C ARG A 804 24.55 5.92 -23.64
N ILE A 805 24.25 5.47 -22.41
CA ILE A 805 25.30 5.27 -21.39
C ILE A 805 26.23 4.11 -21.76
N LEU A 806 25.72 3.08 -22.43
CA LEU A 806 26.53 1.99 -22.97
C LEU A 806 27.20 2.37 -24.29
N ASP A 807 26.50 3.11 -25.17
CA ASP A 807 27.04 3.64 -26.44
C ASP A 807 28.30 4.50 -26.21
N ASP A 808 28.34 5.31 -25.16
CA ASP A 808 29.52 6.10 -24.78
C ASP A 808 30.73 5.24 -24.34
N ILE A 809 30.49 3.99 -23.89
CA ILE A 809 31.53 3.01 -23.56
C ILE A 809 31.96 2.23 -24.82
N PHE A 810 31.03 1.90 -25.72
CA PHE A 810 31.29 1.02 -26.88
C PHE A 810 31.75 1.72 -28.15
N ASN A 811 31.17 2.88 -28.48
CA ASN A 811 31.55 3.63 -29.68
C ASN A 811 32.81 4.48 -29.48
N GLY A 812 33.34 4.48 -28.25
CA GLY A 812 34.47 5.30 -27.84
C GLY A 812 35.82 4.61 -27.98
N LYS A 813 36.07 3.59 -27.14
CA LYS A 813 37.40 3.03 -26.89
C LYS A 813 37.34 1.56 -26.45
N TYR A 814 38.48 0.88 -26.53
CA TYR A 814 38.62 -0.48 -26.03
C TYR A 814 39.35 -0.50 -24.68
N VAL A 815 39.13 -1.59 -23.97
CA VAL A 815 39.94 -2.00 -22.82
C VAL A 815 40.94 -3.01 -23.37
N TYR A 816 42.22 -2.67 -23.25
CA TYR A 816 43.38 -3.40 -23.78
C TYR A 816 44.22 -3.92 -22.62
N LYS A 817 45.01 -4.98 -22.81
CA LYS A 817 46.01 -5.41 -21.81
C LYS A 817 47.41 -5.21 -22.38
N LEU A 818 48.30 -4.55 -21.62
CA LEU A 818 49.61 -4.09 -22.09
C LEU A 818 50.61 -4.25 -20.93
N GLY A 819 51.35 -5.35 -20.91
CA GLY A 819 51.88 -5.85 -19.64
C GLY A 819 50.76 -6.45 -18.77
N ASP A 820 51.08 -6.84 -17.54
CA ASP A 820 50.14 -7.49 -16.61
C ASP A 820 48.96 -6.57 -16.23
N GLU A 821 49.13 -5.27 -16.47
CA GLU A 821 48.16 -4.21 -16.26
C GLU A 821 47.16 -4.10 -17.42
N TRP A 822 45.90 -3.90 -17.05
CA TRP A 822 44.86 -3.49 -17.98
C TRP A 822 44.87 -1.99 -18.19
N TYR A 823 44.49 -1.56 -19.40
CA TYR A 823 44.39 -0.17 -19.78
C TYR A 823 43.03 0.10 -20.44
N ILE A 824 42.50 1.28 -20.19
CA ILE A 824 41.38 1.84 -20.93
C ILE A 824 41.91 3.04 -21.72
N ASP A 825 41.65 3.08 -23.03
CA ASP A 825 41.83 4.33 -23.78
C ASP A 825 40.71 5.29 -23.38
N LEU A 826 41.07 6.53 -23.04
CA LEU A 826 40.13 7.60 -22.71
C LEU A 826 39.79 8.46 -23.94
N GLY A 827 40.51 8.26 -25.04
CA GLY A 827 40.34 8.90 -26.34
C GLY A 827 41.57 9.66 -26.77
N ASN A 828 41.70 9.85 -28.09
CA ASN A 828 42.89 10.41 -28.73
C ASN A 828 44.17 9.61 -28.36
N ASN A 829 44.03 8.29 -28.24
CA ASN A 829 45.04 7.32 -27.83
C ASN A 829 45.59 7.54 -26.40
N HIS A 830 44.85 8.21 -25.52
CA HIS A 830 45.19 8.39 -24.11
C HIS A 830 44.87 7.12 -23.30
N LEU A 831 45.75 6.14 -23.39
CA LEU A 831 45.73 4.93 -22.56
C LEU A 831 46.03 5.27 -21.09
N VAL A 832 45.17 4.78 -20.19
CA VAL A 832 45.29 4.92 -18.73
C VAL A 832 45.13 3.55 -18.09
N LYS A 833 45.91 3.24 -17.04
CA LYS A 833 45.77 1.98 -16.30
C LYS A 833 44.37 1.84 -15.72
N TRP A 834 43.75 0.68 -15.89
CA TRP A 834 42.42 0.37 -15.37
C TRP A 834 42.39 0.45 -13.83
N SER A 835 43.47 0.03 -13.17
CA SER A 835 43.70 0.21 -11.74
C SER A 835 43.64 1.68 -11.32
N GLU A 836 44.43 2.55 -11.96
CA GLU A 836 44.44 4.01 -11.74
C GLU A 836 43.08 4.68 -12.04
N PHE A 837 42.42 4.25 -13.12
CA PHE A 837 41.14 4.79 -13.59
C PHE A 837 39.96 4.42 -12.70
N VAL A 838 39.94 3.20 -12.14
CA VAL A 838 38.90 2.75 -11.19
C VAL A 838 39.17 3.32 -9.79
N ASP A 839 40.43 3.39 -9.36
CA ASP A 839 40.81 4.09 -8.11
C ASP A 839 40.44 5.58 -8.14
N ASN A 840 40.59 6.23 -9.31
CA ASN A 840 40.29 7.64 -9.56
C ASN A 840 40.79 8.59 -8.44
N LYS A 841 42.02 8.38 -8.00
CA LYS A 841 42.66 9.16 -6.94
C LYS A 841 42.63 10.65 -7.28
N GLU A 842 42.33 11.45 -6.26
CA GLU A 842 42.12 12.91 -6.33
C GLU A 842 41.00 13.36 -7.29
N GLY A 843 40.23 12.42 -7.87
CA GLY A 843 39.16 12.73 -8.80
C GLY A 843 39.61 13.01 -10.24
N LYS A 844 40.82 12.59 -10.61
CA LYS A 844 41.50 12.84 -11.90
C LYS A 844 40.64 12.58 -13.15
N TYR A 845 39.67 11.68 -13.10
CA TYR A 845 38.80 11.28 -14.22
C TYR A 845 37.34 11.73 -14.07
N ASN A 846 37.01 12.57 -13.08
CA ASN A 846 35.63 13.00 -12.81
C ASN A 846 34.97 13.78 -13.96
N ASP A 847 35.75 14.39 -14.85
CA ASP A 847 35.30 15.09 -16.05
C ASP A 847 35.15 14.15 -17.28
N ASN A 848 35.62 12.91 -17.18
CA ASN A 848 35.64 11.97 -18.29
C ASN A 848 34.28 11.28 -18.48
N PRO A 849 33.65 11.35 -19.67
CA PRO A 849 32.34 10.72 -19.92
C PRO A 849 32.29 9.20 -19.68
N ILE A 850 33.41 8.49 -19.87
CA ILE A 850 33.48 7.02 -19.72
C ILE A 850 33.54 6.65 -18.23
N TYR A 851 34.32 7.39 -17.44
CA TYR A 851 34.34 7.23 -15.98
C TYR A 851 32.94 7.47 -15.40
N GLN A 852 32.27 8.55 -15.80
CA GLN A 852 30.89 8.82 -15.40
C GLN A 852 29.91 7.73 -15.88
N SER A 853 30.13 7.11 -17.03
CA SER A 853 29.31 5.99 -17.54
C SER A 853 29.42 4.74 -16.67
N ILE A 854 30.65 4.36 -16.32
CA ILE A 854 30.92 3.20 -15.48
C ILE A 854 30.42 3.46 -14.05
N ASN A 855 30.65 4.66 -13.51
CA ASN A 855 30.13 5.09 -12.21
C ASN A 855 28.58 5.07 -12.16
N PHE A 856 27.90 5.54 -13.22
CA PHE A 856 26.44 5.42 -13.34
C PHE A 856 26.00 3.95 -13.30
N LEU A 857 26.60 3.10 -14.15
CA LEU A 857 26.19 1.70 -14.29
C LEU A 857 26.42 0.90 -13.01
N ASN A 858 27.56 1.08 -12.33
CA ASN A 858 27.87 0.41 -11.07
C ASN A 858 26.83 0.68 -9.98
N HIS A 859 26.29 1.90 -9.92
CA HIS A 859 25.24 2.26 -8.97
C HIS A 859 23.83 1.84 -9.43
N PHE A 860 23.57 1.86 -10.74
CA PHE A 860 22.28 1.45 -11.32
C PHE A 860 22.05 -0.07 -11.25
N ASP A 861 23.11 -0.88 -11.47
CA ASP A 861 23.03 -2.34 -11.45
C ASP A 861 22.93 -2.94 -10.03
N ASN A 862 22.83 -2.07 -8.99
CA ASN A 862 22.51 -2.46 -7.63
C ASN A 862 21.15 -3.17 -7.57
N LYS A 863 21.08 -4.25 -6.77
CA LYS A 863 20.23 -5.45 -7.00
C LYS A 863 18.71 -5.22 -7.00
N ASP A 864 18.23 -4.07 -6.57
CA ASP A 864 16.81 -3.71 -6.60
C ASP A 864 16.43 -2.83 -7.81
N ILE A 865 17.30 -1.92 -8.27
CA ILE A 865 16.96 -0.94 -9.31
C ILE A 865 17.00 -1.61 -10.68
N ALA A 866 18.16 -2.12 -11.11
CA ALA A 866 18.26 -2.84 -12.38
C ALA A 866 17.42 -4.11 -12.41
N LYS A 867 17.12 -4.73 -11.25
CA LYS A 867 16.14 -5.82 -11.19
C LYS A 867 14.73 -5.33 -11.47
N ASN A 868 14.23 -4.31 -10.75
CA ASN A 868 12.89 -3.77 -11.02
C ASN A 868 12.77 -3.29 -12.48
N PHE A 869 13.84 -2.73 -13.06
CA PHE A 869 13.90 -2.41 -14.48
C PHE A 869 13.78 -3.67 -15.36
N LYS A 870 14.61 -4.69 -15.16
CA LYS A 870 14.59 -5.96 -15.92
C LYS A 870 13.26 -6.70 -15.78
N ASP A 871 12.67 -6.76 -14.58
CA ASP A 871 11.37 -7.37 -14.31
C ASP A 871 10.23 -6.58 -15.02
N THR A 872 10.29 -5.24 -15.01
CA THR A 872 9.29 -4.36 -15.65
C THR A 872 9.39 -4.37 -17.18
N TRP A 873 10.59 -4.50 -17.74
CA TRP A 873 10.87 -4.50 -19.18
C TRP A 873 11.04 -5.91 -19.77
N ASN A 874 10.79 -6.97 -18.98
CA ASN A 874 10.87 -8.34 -19.48
C ASN A 874 9.91 -8.56 -20.66
N HIS A 875 10.35 -9.31 -21.66
CA HIS A 875 9.68 -9.53 -22.95
C HIS A 875 9.30 -8.26 -23.74
N ASP A 876 9.87 -7.08 -23.44
CA ASP A 876 9.61 -5.88 -24.22
C ASP A 876 10.21 -5.98 -25.64
N SER A 877 9.38 -5.75 -26.65
CA SER A 877 9.75 -5.92 -28.06
C SER A 877 10.39 -4.68 -28.70
N SER A 878 10.46 -3.54 -27.98
CA SER A 878 10.96 -2.28 -28.52
C SER A 878 12.46 -2.33 -28.84
N GLN A 879 12.85 -1.65 -29.92
CA GLN A 879 14.24 -1.68 -30.38
C GLN A 879 15.21 -1.07 -29.36
N ASN A 880 14.78 -0.05 -28.62
CA ASN A 880 15.61 0.58 -27.58
C ASN A 880 15.98 -0.42 -26.46
N TYR A 881 15.03 -1.26 -26.03
CA TYR A 881 15.28 -2.29 -25.02
C TYR A 881 16.17 -3.41 -25.56
N LYS A 882 15.93 -3.88 -26.79
CA LYS A 882 16.79 -4.86 -27.47
C LYS A 882 18.24 -4.36 -27.60
N ASN A 883 18.43 -3.11 -28.01
CA ASN A 883 19.75 -2.47 -28.08
C ASN A 883 20.41 -2.41 -26.70
N TYR A 884 19.68 -1.97 -25.66
CA TYR A 884 20.18 -1.97 -24.28
C TYR A 884 20.60 -3.36 -23.81
N VAL A 885 19.77 -4.40 -24.00
CA VAL A 885 20.10 -5.77 -23.56
C VAL A 885 21.35 -6.27 -24.26
N ASN A 886 21.48 -6.08 -25.58
CA ASN A 886 22.67 -6.46 -26.34
C ASN A 886 23.94 -5.77 -25.79
N LEU A 887 23.91 -4.43 -25.68
CA LEU A 887 25.05 -3.65 -25.19
C LEU A 887 25.37 -3.96 -23.71
N HIS A 888 24.37 -4.24 -22.87
CA HIS A 888 24.58 -4.59 -21.46
C HIS A 888 25.17 -5.99 -21.30
N SER A 889 24.81 -6.95 -22.17
CA SER A 889 25.47 -8.27 -22.22
C SER A 889 26.91 -8.16 -22.71
N ILE A 890 27.20 -7.31 -23.71
CA ILE A 890 28.59 -7.02 -24.14
C ILE A 890 29.36 -6.31 -23.00
N TYR A 891 28.72 -5.45 -22.21
CA TYR A 891 29.33 -4.83 -21.03
C TYR A 891 29.69 -5.86 -19.98
N LYS A 892 28.75 -6.75 -19.63
CA LYS A 892 29.03 -7.82 -18.67
C LYS A 892 30.11 -8.78 -19.15
N SER A 893 30.19 -9.14 -20.44
CA SER A 893 31.25 -10.03 -20.93
C SER A 893 32.61 -9.35 -21.12
N LYS A 894 32.65 -8.06 -21.49
CA LYS A 894 33.91 -7.30 -21.68
C LYS A 894 34.52 -6.80 -20.37
N PHE A 895 33.74 -6.68 -19.30
CA PHE A 895 34.17 -6.16 -18.00
C PHE A 895 34.00 -7.16 -16.82
N ASN A 896 33.77 -8.45 -17.08
CA ASN A 896 33.84 -9.47 -16.02
C ASN A 896 35.32 -9.73 -15.65
N THR A 897 35.66 -9.56 -14.37
CA THR A 897 37.02 -9.70 -13.82
C THR A 897 37.65 -11.06 -14.11
N ASP A 898 36.83 -12.10 -14.12
CA ASP A 898 37.28 -13.50 -14.10
C ASP A 898 37.74 -13.98 -15.50
N THR A 899 37.49 -13.18 -16.54
CA THR A 899 37.90 -13.43 -17.94
C THR A 899 39.09 -12.56 -18.38
N ILE A 900 39.69 -11.84 -17.44
CA ILE A 900 40.61 -10.72 -17.67
C ILE A 900 42.09 -11.11 -17.40
N GLU A 901 42.36 -12.39 -17.11
CA GLU A 901 43.73 -12.93 -17.08
C GLU A 901 44.11 -13.68 -18.36
N ASN A 902 43.23 -14.53 -18.89
CA ASN A 902 43.55 -15.47 -19.98
C ASN A 902 44.05 -14.81 -21.27
N LYS A 903 43.47 -13.68 -21.70
CA LYS A 903 43.85 -12.98 -22.95
C LYS A 903 45.19 -12.21 -22.89
N TYR A 904 46.00 -12.47 -21.87
CA TYR A 904 47.29 -11.78 -21.69
C TYR A 904 48.47 -12.51 -22.33
N GLN A 905 48.57 -13.82 -22.08
CA GLN A 905 49.73 -14.63 -22.48
C GLN A 905 49.90 -14.60 -24.00
N ASP A 906 48.80 -14.79 -24.73
CA ASP A 906 48.68 -14.72 -26.18
C ASP A 906 49.30 -13.45 -26.80
N TYR A 907 49.19 -12.29 -26.11
CA TYR A 907 49.65 -11.01 -26.64
C TYR A 907 51.14 -10.76 -26.34
N GLN A 908 51.64 -11.20 -25.19
CA GLN A 908 53.07 -11.10 -24.85
C GLN A 908 53.94 -11.99 -25.73
N GLU A 909 53.50 -13.21 -26.05
CA GLU A 909 54.28 -14.09 -26.93
C GLU A 909 54.38 -13.57 -28.37
N ALA A 910 53.39 -12.82 -28.83
CA ALA A 910 53.39 -12.19 -30.16
C ALA A 910 54.30 -10.95 -30.23
N LEU A 911 54.18 -10.04 -29.25
CA LEU A 911 54.86 -8.74 -29.29
C LEU A 911 56.40 -8.88 -29.27
N ASN A 912 56.92 -9.81 -28.47
CA ASN A 912 58.36 -10.05 -28.33
C ASN A 912 59.01 -10.68 -29.57
N LYS A 913 58.23 -11.37 -30.43
CA LYS A 913 58.74 -11.97 -31.68
C LYS A 913 58.73 -10.98 -32.85
N TYR A 914 57.80 -10.03 -32.86
CA TYR A 914 57.65 -9.08 -33.98
C TYR A 914 58.75 -8.01 -34.03
N GLN A 915 59.17 -7.48 -32.87
CA GLN A 915 60.13 -6.36 -32.82
C GLN A 915 61.52 -6.74 -33.35
N ALA A 916 61.96 -7.98 -33.15
CA ALA A 916 63.29 -8.45 -33.55
C ALA A 916 63.49 -8.50 -35.08
N VAL A 917 62.42 -8.62 -35.87
CA VAL A 917 62.48 -8.77 -37.34
C VAL A 917 62.57 -7.42 -38.04
N VAL A 918 61.86 -6.41 -37.53
CA VAL A 918 61.78 -5.06 -38.13
C VAL A 918 63.14 -4.34 -38.13
N ASP A 919 63.93 -4.53 -37.07
CA ASP A 919 65.22 -3.86 -36.92
C ASP A 919 66.32 -4.46 -37.83
N ALA A 920 66.13 -5.70 -38.33
CA ALA A 920 67.07 -6.36 -39.24
C ALA A 920 66.86 -5.98 -40.72
N MET A 921 65.61 -5.88 -41.17
CA MET A 921 65.29 -5.68 -42.59
C MET A 921 65.57 -4.26 -43.12
N ASN A 922 65.51 -3.24 -42.26
CA ASN A 922 65.62 -1.83 -42.67
C ASN A 922 67.02 -1.38 -43.14
N GLN A 923 68.05 -2.24 -43.07
CA GLN A 923 69.44 -1.82 -43.26
C GLN A 923 70.07 -2.18 -44.61
N PHE A 924 69.39 -2.92 -45.52
CA PHE A 924 70.13 -3.62 -46.60
C PHE A 924 69.99 -3.17 -48.07
N LEU A 925 68.82 -3.17 -48.74
CA LEU A 925 68.81 -3.05 -50.22
C LEU A 925 67.78 -2.08 -50.84
N ASP A 926 68.31 -1.13 -51.61
CA ASP A 926 67.61 -0.37 -52.67
C ASP A 926 67.45 -1.19 -53.98
N ASN A 927 66.56 -0.74 -54.86
CA ASN A 927 66.36 -1.18 -56.26
C ASN A 927 65.69 -2.55 -56.56
N ASN A 928 64.52 -2.77 -55.95
CA ASN A 928 63.25 -2.58 -56.68
C ASN A 928 63.00 -3.31 -58.05
N THR A 929 63.48 -4.54 -58.25
CA THR A 929 62.96 -5.44 -59.33
C THR A 929 62.43 -6.78 -58.80
N TYR A 930 63.09 -7.37 -57.80
CA TYR A 930 62.59 -8.58 -57.13
C TYR A 930 61.41 -8.31 -56.17
N ALA A 931 61.29 -7.08 -55.67
CA ALA A 931 60.22 -6.68 -54.75
C ALA A 931 58.81 -6.94 -55.31
N ASN A 932 58.58 -6.67 -56.61
CA ASN A 932 57.26 -6.83 -57.23
C ASN A 932 56.82 -8.31 -57.30
N ARG A 933 57.72 -9.22 -57.68
CA ARG A 933 57.43 -10.67 -57.70
C ARG A 933 57.29 -11.27 -56.30
N LEU A 934 57.96 -10.67 -55.31
CA LEU A 934 57.75 -11.04 -53.90
C LEU A 934 56.38 -10.53 -53.41
N GLN A 935 55.96 -9.32 -53.80
CA GLN A 935 54.65 -8.78 -53.47
C GLN A 935 53.50 -9.59 -54.10
N GLU A 936 53.63 -10.04 -55.36
CA GLU A 936 52.65 -10.95 -55.98
C GLU A 936 52.49 -12.26 -55.18
N LEU A 937 53.60 -12.83 -54.68
CA LEU A 937 53.55 -14.02 -53.81
C LEU A 937 52.89 -13.71 -52.46
N VAL A 938 53.20 -12.55 -51.84
CA VAL A 938 52.57 -12.11 -50.59
C VAL A 938 51.06 -11.89 -50.78
N ASP A 939 50.64 -11.30 -51.89
CA ASP A 939 49.22 -11.06 -52.19
C ASP A 939 48.48 -12.37 -52.50
N ASN A 940 49.12 -13.35 -53.15
CA ASN A 940 48.60 -14.71 -53.31
C ASN A 940 48.43 -15.44 -51.98
N ILE A 941 49.44 -15.39 -51.09
CA ILE A 941 49.39 -15.96 -49.74
C ILE A 941 48.31 -15.27 -48.89
N LYS A 942 48.14 -13.96 -49.03
CA LYS A 942 47.10 -13.19 -48.36
C LYS A 942 45.69 -13.61 -48.82
N ASN A 943 45.46 -13.70 -50.13
CA ASN A 943 44.18 -14.17 -50.69
C ASN A 943 43.84 -15.61 -50.22
N TYR A 944 44.84 -16.49 -50.17
CA TYR A 944 44.71 -17.83 -49.61
C TYR A 944 44.32 -17.80 -48.12
N ASN A 945 44.98 -16.96 -47.31
CA ASN A 945 44.70 -16.85 -45.87
C ASN A 945 43.32 -16.23 -45.60
N GLU A 946 42.86 -15.25 -46.39
CA GLU A 946 41.50 -14.72 -46.28
C GLU A 946 40.44 -15.77 -46.66
N ALA A 947 40.68 -16.58 -47.71
CA ALA A 947 39.81 -17.70 -48.07
C ALA A 947 39.80 -18.80 -46.99
N SER A 948 40.96 -19.10 -46.40
CA SER A 948 41.11 -20.02 -45.26
C SER A 948 40.36 -19.53 -44.03
N GLU A 949 40.46 -18.24 -43.68
CA GLU A 949 39.65 -17.63 -42.61
C GLU A 949 38.14 -17.71 -42.89
N MET A 950 37.69 -17.51 -44.14
CA MET A 950 36.29 -17.65 -44.51
C MET A 950 35.79 -19.09 -44.39
N LEU A 951 36.59 -20.08 -44.83
CA LEU A 951 36.28 -21.50 -44.66
C LEU A 951 36.25 -21.89 -43.17
N ASN A 952 37.22 -21.43 -42.39
CA ASN A 952 37.25 -21.64 -40.94
C ASN A 952 36.01 -21.04 -40.26
N LYS A 953 35.57 -19.82 -40.63
CA LYS A 953 34.33 -19.21 -40.10
C LYS A 953 33.07 -19.97 -40.54
N ALA A 954 33.06 -20.59 -41.71
CA ALA A 954 31.98 -21.47 -42.16
C ALA A 954 31.94 -22.79 -41.38
N ILE A 955 33.11 -23.40 -41.12
CA ILE A 955 33.27 -24.59 -40.26
C ILE A 955 32.84 -24.28 -38.80
N ASP A 956 33.19 -23.10 -38.29
CA ASP A 956 32.78 -22.62 -36.97
C ASP A 956 31.26 -22.42 -36.86
N ASN A 957 30.61 -22.05 -37.97
CA ASN A 957 29.15 -21.97 -38.08
C ASN A 957 28.50 -23.36 -38.23
N PHE A 958 29.14 -24.27 -38.97
CA PHE A 958 28.76 -25.68 -39.07
C PHE A 958 28.73 -26.34 -37.69
N TYR A 959 29.76 -26.16 -36.84
CA TYR A 959 29.75 -26.65 -35.45
C TYR A 959 28.66 -26.00 -34.58
N LYS A 960 28.38 -24.70 -34.76
CA LYS A 960 27.26 -24.03 -34.05
C LYS A 960 25.89 -24.54 -34.48
N ILE A 961 25.74 -25.04 -35.71
CA ILE A 961 24.52 -25.71 -36.19
C ILE A 961 24.49 -27.16 -35.70
N ALA A 962 25.63 -27.88 -35.72
CA ALA A 962 25.77 -29.24 -35.20
C ALA A 962 25.31 -29.34 -33.74
N ASN A 963 25.85 -28.47 -32.86
CA ASN A 963 25.52 -28.49 -31.45
C ASN A 963 24.04 -28.14 -31.19
N LYS A 964 23.44 -27.24 -31.98
CA LYS A 964 21.99 -26.96 -31.90
C LYS A 964 21.13 -28.14 -32.36
N LEU A 965 21.56 -28.87 -33.39
CA LEU A 965 20.87 -30.05 -33.87
C LEU A 965 20.99 -31.21 -32.88
N GLN A 966 22.19 -31.41 -32.30
CA GLN A 966 22.43 -32.37 -31.23
C GLN A 966 21.55 -32.09 -30.00
N ILE A 967 21.46 -30.84 -29.53
CA ILE A 967 20.57 -30.47 -28.42
C ILE A 967 19.10 -30.82 -28.72
N LYS A 968 18.60 -30.68 -29.97
CA LYS A 968 17.24 -31.12 -30.33
C LYS A 968 17.08 -32.64 -30.33
N ILE A 969 18.10 -33.37 -30.77
CA ILE A 969 18.14 -34.84 -30.74
C ILE A 969 18.15 -35.34 -29.30
N ASP A 970 18.93 -34.70 -28.43
CA ASP A 970 19.05 -35.04 -27.01
C ASP A 970 17.79 -34.66 -26.21
N ASP A 971 17.17 -33.52 -26.50
CA ASP A 971 15.88 -33.10 -25.92
C ASP A 971 14.77 -34.10 -26.28
N TYR A 972 14.65 -34.47 -27.58
CA TYR A 972 13.77 -35.56 -27.99
C TYR A 972 14.12 -36.87 -27.26
N ASN A 973 15.39 -37.26 -27.21
CA ASN A 973 15.83 -38.53 -26.59
C ASN A 973 15.64 -38.60 -25.08
N ASN A 974 15.47 -37.48 -24.39
CA ASN A 974 15.23 -37.44 -22.95
C ASN A 974 13.75 -37.20 -22.61
N ASN A 975 12.98 -36.56 -23.49
CA ASN A 975 11.56 -36.27 -23.30
C ASN A 975 10.60 -37.14 -24.13
N PHE A 976 11.10 -38.02 -25.01
CA PHE A 976 10.31 -38.91 -25.88
C PHE A 976 9.21 -39.70 -25.13
N THR A 977 9.50 -40.20 -23.93
CA THR A 977 8.55 -40.96 -23.09
C THR A 977 7.43 -40.11 -22.48
N GLN A 978 7.43 -38.79 -22.72
CA GLN A 978 6.41 -37.84 -22.26
C GLN A 978 5.54 -37.30 -23.42
N PHE A 979 5.83 -37.67 -24.67
CA PHE A 979 5.02 -37.31 -25.83
C PHE A 979 3.98 -38.39 -26.12
N ASP A 980 2.85 -38.02 -26.73
CA ASP A 980 1.97 -38.99 -27.38
C ASP A 980 2.61 -39.54 -28.67
N ASP A 981 2.23 -40.75 -29.09
CA ASP A 981 2.83 -41.48 -30.22
C ASP A 981 2.88 -40.66 -31.52
N LYS A 982 1.84 -39.85 -31.75
CA LYS A 982 1.72 -39.02 -32.96
C LYS A 982 2.59 -37.78 -32.89
N THR A 983 2.72 -37.16 -31.71
CA THR A 983 3.66 -36.07 -31.46
C THR A 983 5.12 -36.56 -31.55
N ALA A 984 5.43 -37.72 -30.96
CA ALA A 984 6.74 -38.36 -31.08
C ALA A 984 7.10 -38.64 -32.55
N TYR A 985 6.22 -39.31 -33.29
CA TYR A 985 6.45 -39.62 -34.71
C TYR A 985 6.67 -38.37 -35.58
N ASN A 986 5.86 -37.32 -35.39
CA ASN A 986 6.02 -36.08 -36.17
C ASN A 986 7.33 -35.34 -35.86
N GLN A 987 7.78 -35.35 -34.60
CA GLN A 987 9.08 -34.76 -34.24
C GLN A 987 10.26 -35.60 -34.76
N PHE A 988 10.16 -36.94 -34.71
CA PHE A 988 11.13 -37.87 -35.30
C PHE A 988 11.37 -37.58 -36.79
N ILE A 989 10.30 -37.46 -37.58
CA ILE A 989 10.40 -37.19 -39.03
C ILE A 989 11.00 -35.80 -39.30
N ASN A 990 10.62 -34.78 -38.51
CA ASN A 990 11.16 -33.43 -38.67
C ASN A 990 12.66 -33.33 -38.29
N LEU A 991 13.11 -34.14 -37.33
CA LEU A 991 14.53 -34.30 -37.00
C LEU A 991 15.29 -34.98 -38.15
N GLN A 992 14.77 -36.07 -38.71
CA GLN A 992 15.37 -36.78 -39.85
C GLN A 992 15.62 -35.86 -41.07
N GLU A 993 14.70 -34.93 -41.35
CA GLU A 993 14.87 -33.96 -42.45
C GLU A 993 15.95 -32.91 -42.15
N GLN A 994 16.01 -32.38 -40.92
CA GLN A 994 17.08 -31.47 -40.49
C GLN A 994 18.46 -32.15 -40.51
N ILE A 995 18.52 -33.42 -40.08
CA ILE A 995 19.69 -34.30 -40.13
C ILE A 995 20.22 -34.45 -41.56
N LYS A 996 19.34 -34.70 -42.53
CA LYS A 996 19.72 -34.81 -43.94
C LYS A 996 20.30 -33.50 -44.48
N ASN A 997 19.58 -32.39 -44.28
CA ASN A 997 20.02 -31.07 -44.78
C ASN A 997 21.36 -30.63 -44.15
N PHE A 998 21.64 -31.02 -42.90
CA PHE A 998 22.93 -30.80 -42.26
C PHE A 998 24.06 -31.67 -42.85
N THR A 999 23.73 -32.89 -43.28
CA THR A 999 24.67 -33.80 -43.96
C THR A 999 25.05 -33.26 -45.34
N ASP A 1000 24.09 -32.73 -46.10
CA ASP A 1000 24.35 -32.12 -47.41
C ASP A 1000 25.26 -30.87 -47.29
N TYR A 1001 25.08 -30.05 -46.24
CA TYR A 1001 25.97 -28.91 -45.95
C TYR A 1001 27.40 -29.33 -45.55
N LYS A 1002 27.59 -30.50 -44.91
CA LYS A 1002 28.94 -31.06 -44.66
C LYS A 1002 29.67 -31.33 -45.98
N ASN A 1003 28.98 -31.96 -46.94
CA ASN A 1003 29.56 -32.35 -48.22
C ASN A 1003 30.00 -31.13 -49.04
N GLU A 1004 29.27 -30.02 -48.96
CA GLU A 1004 29.62 -28.76 -49.62
C GLU A 1004 30.90 -28.13 -49.04
N LEU A 1005 31.04 -28.11 -47.71
CA LEU A 1005 32.27 -27.63 -47.03
C LEU A 1005 33.48 -28.52 -47.36
N GLU A 1006 33.27 -29.83 -47.46
CA GLU A 1006 34.33 -30.79 -47.82
C GLU A 1006 34.81 -30.62 -49.28
N ALA A 1007 33.93 -30.17 -50.19
CA ALA A 1007 34.32 -29.77 -51.55
C ALA A 1007 35.13 -28.45 -51.55
N GLN A 1008 34.75 -27.45 -50.75
CA GLN A 1008 35.46 -26.18 -50.63
C GLN A 1008 36.87 -26.36 -50.04
N LYS A 1009 37.01 -27.21 -49.00
CA LYS A 1009 38.29 -27.71 -48.47
C LYS A 1009 39.22 -28.22 -49.57
N ASN A 1010 38.71 -29.09 -50.45
CA ASN A 1010 39.53 -29.72 -51.49
C ASN A 1010 40.00 -28.71 -52.57
N ALA A 1011 39.18 -27.69 -52.86
CA ALA A 1011 39.58 -26.60 -53.77
C ALA A 1011 40.67 -25.71 -53.16
N LEU A 1012 40.58 -25.38 -51.87
CA LEU A 1012 41.60 -24.60 -51.15
C LEU A 1012 42.94 -25.38 -51.06
N PHE A 1013 42.89 -26.69 -50.84
CA PHE A 1013 44.07 -27.56 -50.87
C PHE A 1013 44.79 -27.55 -52.24
N ALA A 1014 44.06 -27.40 -53.35
CA ALA A 1014 44.69 -27.25 -54.67
C ALA A 1014 45.48 -25.93 -54.80
N GLN A 1015 44.95 -24.82 -54.26
CA GLN A 1015 45.64 -23.52 -54.26
C GLN A 1015 46.92 -23.53 -53.40
N PHE A 1016 46.89 -24.19 -52.23
CA PHE A 1016 48.07 -24.41 -51.38
C PHE A 1016 49.24 -25.07 -52.15
N ASN A 1017 48.95 -26.12 -52.93
CA ASN A 1017 49.97 -26.81 -53.73
C ASN A 1017 50.55 -25.94 -54.86
N GLN A 1018 49.75 -25.02 -55.41
CA GLN A 1018 50.23 -24.05 -56.41
C GLN A 1018 51.20 -23.02 -55.77
N ILE A 1019 50.84 -22.46 -54.61
CA ILE A 1019 51.68 -21.49 -53.87
C ILE A 1019 53.03 -22.13 -53.49
N ASN A 1020 53.03 -23.38 -53.02
CA ASN A 1020 54.27 -24.13 -52.74
C ASN A 1020 55.14 -24.34 -54.00
N THR A 1021 54.56 -24.39 -55.20
CA THR A 1021 55.32 -24.52 -56.46
C THR A 1021 56.00 -23.20 -56.85
N GLU A 1022 55.33 -22.07 -56.62
CA GLU A 1022 55.88 -20.72 -56.84
C GLU A 1022 57.03 -20.41 -55.86
N LYS A 1023 56.87 -20.78 -54.58
CA LYS A 1023 57.93 -20.81 -53.55
C LYS A 1023 59.20 -21.55 -54.05
N ASN A 1024 59.06 -22.80 -54.46
CA ASN A 1024 60.21 -23.64 -54.87
C ASN A 1024 60.95 -23.04 -56.07
N THR A 1025 60.26 -22.26 -56.90
CA THR A 1025 60.86 -21.54 -58.04
C THR A 1025 61.72 -20.35 -57.59
N LEU A 1026 61.34 -19.64 -56.52
CA LEU A 1026 62.16 -18.59 -55.90
C LEU A 1026 63.39 -19.19 -55.19
N GLU A 1027 63.25 -20.33 -54.52
CA GLU A 1027 64.37 -21.06 -53.92
C GLU A 1027 65.38 -21.53 -54.97
N GLN A 1028 64.94 -21.94 -56.17
CA GLN A 1028 65.86 -22.21 -57.29
C GLN A 1028 66.60 -20.96 -57.78
N ILE A 1029 65.95 -19.81 -57.85
CA ILE A 1029 66.60 -18.53 -58.23
C ILE A 1029 67.66 -18.14 -57.18
N TYR A 1030 67.34 -18.28 -55.90
CA TYR A 1030 68.28 -18.10 -54.79
C TYR A 1030 69.49 -19.04 -54.89
N ASN A 1031 69.27 -20.34 -55.11
CA ASN A 1031 70.34 -21.32 -55.27
C ASN A 1031 71.22 -21.08 -56.52
N ASN A 1032 70.64 -20.54 -57.60
CA ASN A 1032 71.42 -20.16 -58.79
C ASN A 1032 72.32 -18.94 -58.51
N LEU A 1033 71.86 -17.97 -57.73
CA LEU A 1033 72.68 -16.83 -57.26
C LEU A 1033 73.76 -17.27 -56.26
N PHE A 1034 73.47 -18.23 -55.38
CA PHE A 1034 74.41 -18.78 -54.40
C PHE A 1034 75.64 -19.41 -55.06
N ASN A 1035 75.44 -20.15 -56.16
CA ASN A 1035 76.46 -20.99 -56.78
C ASN A 1035 77.43 -20.26 -57.72
N GLN A 1036 77.22 -18.98 -58.02
CA GLN A 1036 78.16 -18.15 -58.81
C GLN A 1036 78.87 -17.12 -57.92
N GLN A 1037 79.93 -17.54 -57.23
CA GLN A 1037 80.85 -16.62 -56.54
C GLN A 1037 82.31 -16.75 -57.00
N ALA A 1038 82.46 -16.76 -58.33
CA ALA A 1038 83.67 -16.39 -59.08
C ALA A 1038 83.21 -16.08 -60.52
N ASP A 1039 83.26 -14.86 -61.05
CA ASP A 1039 83.87 -13.61 -60.58
C ASP A 1039 82.84 -12.55 -60.10
N ILE A 1040 83.32 -11.31 -59.90
CA ILE A 1040 82.63 -10.05 -59.52
C ILE A 1040 82.62 -9.76 -58.00
N ASN A 1041 82.98 -8.52 -57.65
CA ASN A 1041 83.10 -8.03 -56.27
C ASN A 1041 81.73 -7.91 -55.58
N VAL A 1042 81.35 -8.93 -54.82
CA VAL A 1042 80.27 -8.88 -53.82
C VAL A 1042 80.88 -9.02 -52.43
N ASN A 1043 80.49 -8.16 -51.48
CA ASN A 1043 80.99 -8.24 -50.11
C ASN A 1043 80.57 -9.57 -49.47
N LYS A 1044 81.54 -10.40 -49.09
CA LYS A 1044 81.28 -11.77 -48.70
C LYS A 1044 80.44 -11.89 -47.43
N ASN A 1045 80.64 -10.97 -46.47
CA ASN A 1045 79.86 -10.93 -45.23
C ASN A 1045 78.39 -10.56 -45.46
N GLU A 1046 78.09 -9.80 -46.52
CA GLU A 1046 76.72 -9.40 -46.87
C GLU A 1046 75.98 -10.54 -47.57
N LEU A 1047 76.65 -11.23 -48.49
CA LEU A 1047 76.09 -12.43 -49.12
C LEU A 1047 75.87 -13.55 -48.10
N ASP A 1048 76.83 -13.78 -47.20
CA ASP A 1048 76.72 -14.82 -46.17
C ASP A 1048 75.68 -14.46 -45.08
N LYS A 1049 75.34 -13.17 -44.90
CA LYS A 1049 74.18 -12.77 -44.09
C LYS A 1049 72.85 -12.99 -44.83
N LEU A 1050 72.73 -12.58 -46.10
CA LEU A 1050 71.53 -12.81 -46.90
C LEU A 1050 71.19 -14.31 -47.02
N LYS A 1051 72.21 -15.18 -47.07
CA LYS A 1051 72.06 -16.65 -47.03
C LYS A 1051 71.51 -17.18 -45.70
N GLN A 1052 71.86 -16.53 -44.60
CA GLN A 1052 71.34 -16.87 -43.26
C GLN A 1052 69.90 -16.39 -43.13
N ASP A 1053 69.63 -15.11 -43.45
CA ASP A 1053 68.32 -14.49 -43.36
C ASP A 1053 67.25 -15.24 -44.21
N LEU A 1054 67.63 -15.76 -45.39
CA LEU A 1054 66.72 -16.51 -46.27
C LEU A 1054 66.53 -17.98 -45.83
N ALA A 1055 67.47 -18.56 -45.08
CA ALA A 1055 67.32 -19.87 -44.45
C ALA A 1055 66.45 -19.81 -43.18
N ASP A 1056 66.62 -18.75 -42.37
CA ASP A 1056 65.86 -18.52 -41.14
C ASP A 1056 64.40 -18.09 -41.42
N LEU A 1057 64.12 -17.57 -42.62
CA LEU A 1057 62.76 -17.22 -43.09
C LEU A 1057 61.82 -18.44 -43.20
N LYS A 1058 62.37 -19.66 -43.33
CA LYS A 1058 61.63 -20.93 -43.49
C LYS A 1058 60.34 -20.81 -44.31
N LEU A 1059 60.47 -20.76 -45.63
CA LEU A 1059 59.30 -20.78 -46.53
C LEU A 1059 58.43 -22.05 -46.38
N ASP A 1060 58.90 -23.06 -45.64
CA ASP A 1060 58.12 -24.23 -45.18
C ASP A 1060 56.96 -23.90 -44.24
N SER A 1061 56.96 -22.74 -43.57
CA SER A 1061 55.89 -22.30 -42.66
C SER A 1061 55.07 -21.10 -43.16
N LEU A 1062 55.22 -20.69 -44.42
CA LEU A 1062 54.41 -19.59 -44.99
C LEU A 1062 52.95 -20.00 -45.30
N VAL A 1063 52.68 -21.31 -45.38
CA VAL A 1063 51.34 -21.88 -45.28
C VAL A 1063 51.45 -23.22 -44.54
N ASP A 1064 50.76 -23.38 -43.42
CA ASP A 1064 50.64 -24.68 -42.73
C ASP A 1064 49.98 -25.72 -43.64
N ASP A 1065 50.39 -27.00 -43.53
CA ASP A 1065 49.72 -28.10 -44.24
C ASP A 1065 48.22 -28.12 -43.89
N PRO A 1066 47.31 -27.88 -44.85
CA PRO A 1066 45.89 -27.76 -44.56
C PRO A 1066 45.29 -29.06 -44.01
N ASN A 1067 45.98 -30.20 -44.15
CA ASN A 1067 45.63 -31.45 -43.48
C ASN A 1067 45.41 -31.25 -41.96
N HIS A 1068 46.20 -30.41 -41.27
CA HIS A 1068 46.11 -30.37 -39.80
C HIS A 1068 44.90 -29.58 -39.27
N SER A 1069 44.33 -28.64 -40.03
CA SER A 1069 43.08 -27.95 -39.67
C SER A 1069 41.84 -28.51 -40.38
N LEU A 1070 42.00 -29.25 -41.49
CA LEU A 1070 40.88 -29.76 -42.30
C LEU A 1070 40.67 -31.28 -42.20
N ASN A 1071 41.54 -32.03 -41.52
CA ASN A 1071 41.25 -33.42 -41.12
C ASN A 1071 40.30 -33.48 -39.90
N SER A 1072 40.22 -32.43 -39.09
CA SER A 1072 39.29 -32.33 -37.94
C SER A 1072 37.82 -32.10 -38.34
N ILE A 1073 37.48 -32.13 -39.65
CA ILE A 1073 36.09 -32.35 -40.12
C ILE A 1073 35.54 -33.71 -39.65
N GLY A 1074 36.42 -34.64 -39.25
CA GLY A 1074 36.09 -35.65 -38.26
C GLY A 1074 35.91 -35.01 -36.88
N ILE A 1075 34.70 -34.50 -36.58
CA ILE A 1075 34.27 -34.17 -35.21
C ILE A 1075 34.66 -35.33 -34.30
N LYS A 1076 35.16 -35.06 -33.10
CA LYS A 1076 35.42 -36.10 -32.10
C LYS A 1076 34.38 -36.04 -30.99
N ASP A 1077 33.89 -37.21 -30.59
CA ASP A 1077 33.03 -37.34 -29.41
C ASP A 1077 33.81 -37.02 -28.12
N ALA A 1078 33.11 -37.00 -26.99
CA ALA A 1078 33.71 -36.68 -25.69
C ALA A 1078 34.83 -37.65 -25.27
N ASP A 1079 34.89 -38.84 -25.87
CA ASP A 1079 35.91 -39.87 -25.64
C ASP A 1079 37.03 -39.86 -26.70
N GLY A 1080 36.99 -38.92 -27.66
CA GLY A 1080 38.06 -38.68 -28.64
C GLY A 1080 37.99 -39.51 -29.95
N LYS A 1081 36.87 -40.17 -30.25
CA LYS A 1081 36.71 -40.95 -31.49
C LYS A 1081 36.12 -40.15 -32.65
N GLU A 1082 36.63 -40.42 -33.84
CA GLU A 1082 36.43 -39.65 -35.06
C GLU A 1082 35.07 -39.93 -35.74
N PHE A 1083 34.31 -38.88 -36.09
CA PHE A 1083 33.06 -38.95 -36.86
C PHE A 1083 33.32 -39.39 -38.31
N VAL A 1084 33.55 -40.69 -38.50
CA VAL A 1084 33.10 -41.36 -39.72
C VAL A 1084 31.57 -41.22 -39.81
N GLY A 1085 31.06 -40.96 -41.02
CA GLY A 1085 29.65 -40.63 -41.29
C GLY A 1085 28.64 -41.78 -41.08
N SER A 1086 28.99 -42.78 -40.27
CA SER A 1086 28.22 -43.99 -40.00
C SER A 1086 27.75 -44.12 -38.55
N TYR A 1087 28.22 -43.28 -37.63
CA TYR A 1087 27.99 -43.47 -36.18
C TYR A 1087 27.11 -42.43 -35.47
N ILE A 1088 26.79 -41.29 -36.08
CA ILE A 1088 26.09 -40.19 -35.36
C ILE A 1088 24.57 -40.25 -35.39
N PHE A 1089 24.03 -41.39 -35.85
CA PHE A 1089 22.68 -41.85 -35.49
C PHE A 1089 22.67 -43.21 -34.78
N SER A 1090 23.83 -43.66 -34.26
CA SER A 1090 23.89 -44.84 -33.36
C SER A 1090 23.36 -44.54 -31.95
N GLY A 1091 23.29 -43.25 -31.58
CA GLY A 1091 22.36 -42.77 -30.56
C GLY A 1091 20.92 -42.84 -31.09
N ALA A 1092 20.41 -44.06 -31.24
CA ALA A 1092 19.08 -44.31 -31.79
C ALA A 1092 18.02 -43.51 -31.03
N LEU A 1093 17.12 -42.87 -31.78
CA LEU A 1093 15.98 -42.11 -31.23
C LEU A 1093 15.19 -43.05 -30.30
N LYS A 1094 15.29 -42.83 -28.97
CA LYS A 1094 15.31 -43.94 -27.99
C LYS A 1094 14.17 -44.94 -28.16
N ASN A 1095 14.53 -46.11 -28.71
CA ASN A 1095 13.66 -47.27 -28.93
C ASN A 1095 12.50 -47.02 -29.92
N PRO A 1096 12.75 -47.05 -31.25
CA PRO A 1096 11.70 -46.99 -32.28
C PRO A 1096 10.64 -48.09 -32.10
N ASP A 1097 11.05 -49.25 -31.60
CA ASP A 1097 10.21 -50.44 -31.37
C ASP A 1097 9.17 -50.26 -30.24
N ASN A 1098 9.25 -49.16 -29.48
CA ASN A 1098 8.26 -48.81 -28.45
C ASN A 1098 7.16 -47.86 -28.94
N ILE A 1099 7.22 -47.33 -30.17
CA ILE A 1099 6.07 -46.64 -30.76
C ILE A 1099 5.04 -47.73 -31.09
N PRO A 1100 3.82 -47.71 -30.54
CA PRO A 1100 2.79 -48.69 -30.87
C PRO A 1100 2.53 -48.69 -32.37
N PHE A 1101 2.37 -49.89 -32.95
CA PHE A 1101 2.07 -50.08 -34.37
C PHE A 1101 0.77 -49.36 -34.75
N LEU A 1102 0.88 -48.11 -35.22
CA LEU A 1102 -0.08 -47.53 -36.13
C LEU A 1102 0.22 -48.14 -37.50
N ASP A 1103 -0.70 -49.02 -37.92
CA ASP A 1103 -0.58 -49.98 -39.03
C ASP A 1103 0.29 -49.52 -40.19
N LYS A 1104 1.18 -50.41 -40.65
CA LYS A 1104 1.84 -50.28 -41.96
C LYS A 1104 0.77 -50.08 -43.04
N PRO A 1105 0.69 -48.91 -43.69
CA PRO A 1105 0.00 -48.81 -44.97
C PRO A 1105 0.90 -49.50 -45.99
N THR A 1106 0.38 -50.53 -46.67
CA THR A 1106 1.06 -51.11 -47.81
C THR A 1106 1.03 -50.14 -49.00
N ASP A 1107 1.91 -50.41 -49.97
CA ASP A 1107 1.83 -49.99 -51.38
C ASP A 1107 2.25 -48.55 -51.76
N ASP A 1108 3.30 -48.50 -52.58
CA ASP A 1108 3.42 -47.69 -53.79
C ASP A 1108 3.14 -46.16 -53.78
N LYS A 1109 4.21 -45.38 -53.56
CA LYS A 1109 4.89 -44.52 -54.58
C LYS A 1109 5.64 -43.32 -53.95
N TYR A 1110 6.92 -43.14 -54.26
CA TYR A 1110 7.37 -42.18 -55.30
C TYR A 1110 8.90 -42.15 -55.43
N VAL A 1111 9.40 -41.90 -56.64
CA VAL A 1111 10.82 -41.80 -56.99
C VAL A 1111 11.04 -40.51 -57.78
N GLN A 1112 12.10 -39.74 -57.46
CA GLN A 1112 12.66 -38.57 -58.19
C GLN A 1112 11.69 -37.39 -58.48
N ASN A 1113 11.99 -36.13 -58.13
CA ASN A 1113 12.99 -35.31 -58.83
C ASN A 1113 13.31 -33.94 -58.17
N ASN A 1114 14.59 -33.56 -58.27
CA ASN A 1114 15.23 -32.23 -58.34
C ASN A 1114 14.62 -30.92 -57.77
N ILE A 1115 15.36 -30.39 -56.77
CA ILE A 1115 16.03 -29.05 -56.73
C ILE A 1115 15.19 -27.76 -56.87
N ASN A 1116 15.10 -26.98 -55.77
CA ASN A 1116 15.67 -25.62 -55.68
C ASN A 1116 15.76 -25.08 -54.24
N LEU A 1117 16.83 -24.35 -53.92
CA LEU A 1117 17.08 -23.56 -52.69
C LEU A 1117 16.52 -22.11 -52.88
N PRO A 1118 16.39 -21.20 -51.85
CA PRO A 1118 17.33 -20.99 -50.73
C PRO A 1118 16.87 -20.36 -49.36
N SER A 1119 17.58 -20.74 -48.27
CA SER A 1119 18.14 -19.87 -47.19
C SER A 1119 17.34 -19.28 -45.98
N ILE A 1120 18.10 -19.09 -44.87
CA ILE A 1120 17.94 -18.23 -43.66
C ILE A 1120 16.81 -18.51 -42.63
N SER A 1121 17.19 -18.90 -41.38
CA SER A 1121 16.91 -18.21 -40.08
C SER A 1121 16.95 -19.16 -38.85
N GLY A 1122 17.35 -18.65 -37.64
CA GLY A 1122 16.96 -19.30 -36.35
C GLY A 1122 17.94 -19.32 -35.15
N LEU A 1123 17.46 -18.73 -34.03
CA LEU A 1123 17.64 -19.14 -32.61
C LEU A 1123 19.02 -19.02 -31.88
N ASN A 1124 18.95 -18.59 -30.61
CA ASN A 1124 20.01 -18.49 -29.58
C ASN A 1124 19.71 -19.43 -28.39
N TYR A 1125 20.65 -19.69 -27.46
CA TYR A 1125 20.57 -19.36 -26.00
C TYR A 1125 21.77 -19.85 -25.13
N GLU A 1126 21.85 -19.32 -23.89
CA GLU A 1126 22.74 -19.59 -22.72
C GLU A 1126 22.31 -20.88 -21.91
N PRO A 1127 22.94 -21.39 -20.78
CA PRO A 1127 23.56 -20.65 -19.63
C PRO A 1127 24.58 -21.27 -18.59
N SER A 1128 25.21 -20.36 -17.80
CA SER A 1128 25.47 -20.34 -16.31
C SER A 1128 26.40 -21.30 -15.48
N LYS A 1129 27.35 -20.66 -14.73
CA LYS A 1129 27.81 -20.88 -13.31
C LYS A 1129 28.58 -22.18 -12.90
N PRO A 1130 29.25 -22.33 -11.70
CA PRO A 1130 29.16 -21.57 -10.41
C PRO A 1130 30.48 -21.26 -9.59
N GLU A 1131 30.34 -20.60 -8.40
CA GLU A 1131 31.11 -20.70 -7.10
C GLU A 1131 32.68 -20.57 -7.04
N ILE A 1132 33.48 -20.30 -5.98
CA ILE A 1132 33.49 -19.81 -4.55
C ILE A 1132 35.01 -19.69 -4.17
N GLY A 1133 35.47 -18.85 -3.20
CA GLY A 1133 36.86 -18.97 -2.67
C GLY A 1133 37.46 -17.88 -1.75
N ASP A 1134 37.42 -18.10 -0.43
CA ASP A 1134 38.36 -17.73 0.67
C ASP A 1134 39.01 -16.32 0.92
N LYS A 1135 39.75 -16.25 2.05
CA LYS A 1135 40.46 -15.12 2.74
C LYS A 1135 41.97 -15.51 2.98
N PRO A 1136 42.82 -14.92 3.87
CA PRO A 1136 42.81 -13.66 4.68
C PRO A 1136 44.15 -12.84 4.70
N ALA A 1137 44.17 -11.65 5.36
CA ALA A 1137 45.24 -11.06 6.24
C ALA A 1137 44.96 -9.55 6.48
N ASN A 1138 44.92 -8.97 7.70
CA ASN A 1138 45.99 -8.56 8.64
C ASN A 1138 46.85 -7.36 8.16
N SER A 1139 47.28 -6.38 8.98
CA SER A 1139 47.24 -6.23 10.45
C SER A 1139 47.33 -4.76 10.97
N ASP A 1140 47.19 -4.63 12.31
CA ASP A 1140 47.85 -3.67 13.22
C ASP A 1140 47.37 -2.22 13.55
N LYS A 1141 47.66 -1.93 14.83
CA LYS A 1141 47.44 -0.80 15.76
C LYS A 1141 48.65 0.18 15.76
N PRO A 1142 48.81 1.14 16.71
CA PRO A 1142 47.87 2.10 17.35
C PRO A 1142 48.46 3.53 17.54
N SER A 1143 47.68 4.50 18.07
CA SER A 1143 48.20 5.52 19.03
C SER A 1143 47.08 6.27 19.82
N LYS A 1144 47.48 7.02 20.84
CA LYS A 1144 46.74 7.77 21.91
C LYS A 1144 47.72 8.86 22.44
N PRO A 1145 47.47 9.71 23.49
CA PRO A 1145 46.25 10.38 24.03
C PRO A 1145 46.18 11.88 23.57
N GLU A 1146 45.98 13.03 24.27
CA GLU A 1146 45.90 13.54 25.68
C GLU A 1146 44.93 14.78 25.79
N ILE A 1147 44.22 15.07 26.91
CA ILE A 1147 44.55 15.91 28.12
C ILE A 1147 44.79 17.42 27.79
N ASN A 1148 44.25 18.45 28.47
CA ASN A 1148 43.47 18.59 29.75
C ASN A 1148 42.11 19.37 29.52
N ASP A 1149 41.46 20.20 30.38
CA ASP A 1149 41.67 20.75 31.75
C ASP A 1149 40.32 21.15 32.46
N LYS A 1150 40.42 21.86 33.59
CA LYS A 1150 39.40 22.59 34.41
C LYS A 1150 39.73 24.12 34.42
N PRO A 1151 39.16 25.00 35.28
CA PRO A 1151 37.95 25.00 36.11
C PRO A 1151 36.90 26.05 35.59
N THR A 1152 35.91 26.66 36.27
CA THR A 1152 35.77 27.15 37.68
C THR A 1152 34.32 27.48 38.07
N LEU A 1153 34.06 27.53 39.40
CA LEU A 1153 32.91 28.14 40.11
C LEU A 1153 33.36 29.50 40.72
N PRO A 1154 32.58 30.31 41.50
CA PRO A 1154 31.27 30.08 42.16
C PRO A 1154 30.29 31.30 42.11
N ASP A 1155 29.36 31.36 43.08
CA ASP A 1155 28.63 32.54 43.63
C ASP A 1155 27.40 33.12 42.88
N GLN A 1156 26.33 33.63 43.52
CA GLN A 1156 25.93 33.63 44.96
C GLN A 1156 24.37 33.72 45.16
N LYS A 1157 23.92 33.82 46.42
CA LYS A 1157 22.53 33.80 46.97
C LYS A 1157 22.23 35.19 47.66
N PRO A 1158 21.18 35.45 48.49
CA PRO A 1158 19.77 34.98 48.64
C PRO A 1158 18.75 36.18 48.80
N GLU A 1159 17.60 35.94 49.48
CA GLU A 1159 16.71 36.89 50.23
C GLU A 1159 15.61 37.67 49.46
N ASN A 1160 14.43 38.04 50.01
CA ASN A 1160 13.59 37.67 51.20
C ASN A 1160 12.16 38.30 50.98
N ASN A 1161 11.04 38.14 51.74
CA ASN A 1161 10.65 37.41 52.97
C ASN A 1161 9.17 36.88 52.79
N ASP A 1162 8.16 36.76 53.69
CA ASP A 1162 7.89 37.03 55.13
C ASP A 1162 6.67 36.20 55.67
N ASN A 1163 6.18 36.44 56.91
CA ASN A 1163 4.93 35.91 57.55
C ASN A 1163 4.36 37.01 58.54
N PRO A 1164 3.46 36.81 59.55
CA PRO A 1164 2.47 35.77 59.90
C PRO A 1164 1.05 36.28 60.33
N ASN A 1165 0.11 35.35 60.64
CA ASN A 1165 -1.00 35.38 61.66
C ASN A 1165 -2.35 34.78 61.16
N GLN A 1166 -3.31 34.37 62.02
CA GLN A 1166 -3.26 33.42 63.16
C GLN A 1166 -4.70 33.03 63.61
N GLY A 1167 -4.93 31.76 63.98
CA GLY A 1167 -6.15 31.24 64.67
C GLY A 1167 -7.39 31.00 63.77
N GLY A 1168 -8.28 30.04 64.07
CA GLY A 1168 -8.22 28.93 65.05
C GLY A 1168 -9.60 28.27 65.28
N ASP A 1169 -9.61 26.94 65.54
CA ASP A 1169 -10.58 26.11 66.33
C ASP A 1169 -12.12 26.29 66.19
N ASN A 1170 -12.97 25.24 66.23
CA ASN A 1170 -12.79 23.79 66.42
C ASN A 1170 -14.06 23.00 65.90
N THR A 1171 -14.29 21.78 66.40
CA THR A 1171 -15.46 20.86 66.27
C THR A 1171 -15.65 20.10 64.96
N VAL A 1172 -14.89 19.01 64.83
CA VAL A 1172 -15.38 17.62 64.75
C VAL A 1172 -16.89 17.43 64.48
N ASP A 1173 -17.22 16.68 63.42
CA ASP A 1173 -18.03 15.46 63.59
C ASP A 1173 -17.60 14.36 62.58
N ILE A 1174 -18.02 13.12 62.83
CA ILE A 1174 -17.53 11.90 62.19
C ILE A 1174 -18.57 11.34 61.22
N ASP A 1175 -18.19 11.06 59.97
CA ASP A 1175 -18.35 9.70 59.43
C ASP A 1175 -17.51 9.43 58.17
N ASN A 1176 -17.19 8.16 57.96
CA ASN A 1176 -16.28 7.69 56.90
C ASN A 1176 -16.85 6.41 56.29
N ASP A 1177 -17.36 6.49 55.07
CA ASP A 1177 -17.97 5.33 54.39
C ASP A 1177 -17.43 5.13 52.98
N ASN A 1178 -16.48 4.19 52.85
CA ASN A 1178 -16.02 3.66 51.57
C ASN A 1178 -16.89 2.43 51.23
N SER A 1179 -17.72 2.52 50.19
CA SER A 1179 -18.34 1.33 49.58
C SER A 1179 -17.99 1.24 48.08
N ASN A 1180 -17.04 0.34 47.78
CA ASN A 1180 -16.84 -0.14 46.42
C ASN A 1180 -17.97 -1.09 45.99
N ALA A 1181 -18.15 -1.24 44.69
CA ALA A 1181 -19.25 -2.03 44.12
C ALA A 1181 -19.17 -3.53 44.45
N LEU A 1182 -20.34 -4.15 44.54
CA LEU A 1182 -20.49 -5.60 44.36
C LEU A 1182 -21.69 -5.90 43.46
N TYR A 1183 -21.49 -6.85 42.55
CA TYR A 1183 -22.46 -7.40 41.61
C TYR A 1183 -22.21 -8.92 41.58
N ALA A 1184 -23.25 -9.69 41.26
CA ALA A 1184 -23.32 -11.15 41.28
C ALA A 1184 -23.68 -11.75 42.65
N ASP A 1185 -24.77 -12.50 42.62
CA ASP A 1185 -25.38 -13.26 43.70
C ASP A 1185 -25.52 -14.70 43.18
N ILE A 1186 -24.64 -15.59 43.64
CA ILE A 1186 -24.68 -17.04 43.41
C ILE A 1186 -24.17 -17.68 44.70
N GLN A 1187 -25.00 -18.53 45.30
CA GLN A 1187 -24.67 -19.32 46.48
C GLN A 1187 -23.79 -20.51 46.07
N ASP A 1188 -22.74 -20.83 46.83
CA ASP A 1188 -22.84 -21.93 47.79
C ASP A 1188 -21.58 -22.14 48.67
N GLN A 1189 -21.87 -22.42 49.95
CA GLN A 1189 -21.13 -23.20 50.96
C GLN A 1189 -19.71 -22.79 51.42
N ASP A 1190 -19.60 -22.81 52.76
CA ASP A 1190 -18.41 -22.52 53.56
C ASP A 1190 -17.32 -23.60 53.45
N GLU A 1191 -16.07 -23.21 53.68
CA GLU A 1191 -15.34 -23.70 54.85
C GLU A 1191 -14.23 -22.71 55.27
N LYS A 1192 -13.67 -22.92 56.47
CA LYS A 1192 -12.66 -22.06 57.11
C LYS A 1192 -11.23 -22.54 56.75
N GLU A 1193 -10.10 -22.07 57.29
CA GLU A 1193 -9.81 -21.41 58.57
C GLU A 1193 -8.42 -20.70 58.51
N ASP A 1194 -8.16 -19.82 59.48
CA ASP A 1194 -6.90 -19.23 59.98
C ASP A 1194 -5.73 -18.88 59.03
N GLU A 1195 -5.24 -17.64 58.97
CA GLU A 1195 -4.57 -16.76 59.95
C GLU A 1195 -3.02 -16.81 59.93
N GLU A 1196 -2.43 -15.64 59.63
CA GLU A 1196 -1.41 -14.90 60.41
C GLU A 1196 -0.13 -14.43 59.67
N ASN A 1197 0.21 -13.15 59.93
CA ASN A 1197 1.53 -12.53 60.04
C ASN A 1197 2.54 -12.52 58.84
N ARG A 1198 3.45 -11.54 58.72
CA ARG A 1198 3.44 -10.07 59.00
C ARG A 1198 4.77 -9.45 58.52
N LEU A 1199 4.75 -8.17 58.10
CA LEU A 1199 5.90 -7.24 58.03
C LEU A 1199 7.07 -7.61 57.05
N SER A 1200 8.07 -6.75 56.76
CA SER A 1200 8.08 -5.35 56.25
C SER A 1200 9.53 -4.89 55.91
N LEU A 1201 9.69 -3.82 55.10
CA LEU A 1201 10.88 -2.92 54.94
C LEU A 1201 12.08 -3.34 54.03
N ASP A 1202 12.17 -2.64 52.88
CA ASP A 1202 13.23 -1.70 52.42
C ASP A 1202 14.69 -2.08 52.00
N GLU A 1203 15.03 -1.59 50.80
CA GLU A 1203 16.30 -1.04 50.21
C GLU A 1203 17.71 -1.66 50.42
N ALA A 1204 18.41 -1.97 49.29
CA ALA A 1204 19.82 -1.59 49.00
C ALA A 1204 20.31 -1.98 47.56
N GLN A 1205 21.49 -1.50 47.13
CA GLN A 1205 22.06 -1.56 45.75
C GLN A 1205 23.07 -2.70 45.49
N ILE A 1206 23.44 -2.99 44.21
CA ILE A 1206 24.80 -3.27 43.63
C ILE A 1206 24.77 -3.92 42.20
N GLN A 1207 25.87 -3.80 41.43
CA GLN A 1207 26.03 -4.06 39.97
C GLN A 1207 26.81 -5.34 39.54
N GLU A 1208 26.84 -5.59 38.20
CA GLU A 1208 27.86 -6.30 37.36
C GLU A 1208 27.60 -7.74 36.75
N LYS A 1209 27.73 -7.80 35.40
CA LYS A 1209 28.34 -8.81 34.46
C LYS A 1209 27.98 -10.33 34.48
N GLY A 1210 27.76 -10.98 33.30
CA GLY A 1210 27.80 -12.47 33.19
C GLY A 1210 27.28 -13.27 31.95
N VAL A 1211 27.66 -12.95 30.71
CA VAL A 1211 27.70 -13.78 29.45
C VAL A 1211 27.06 -15.22 29.34
N LEU A 1212 26.08 -15.36 28.41
CA LEU A 1212 25.80 -16.43 27.39
C LEU A 1212 25.75 -17.96 27.73
N CYS A 1213 24.63 -18.62 27.36
CA CYS A 1213 24.61 -19.97 26.74
C CYS A 1213 23.31 -20.28 25.95
N VAL A 1214 23.21 -21.46 25.31
CA VAL A 1214 22.16 -21.95 24.40
C VAL A 1214 22.11 -23.51 24.52
N VAL A 1215 21.09 -24.34 24.21
CA VAL A 1215 19.91 -24.40 23.30
C VAL A 1215 18.81 -25.31 23.98
N SER A 1216 17.64 -25.73 23.48
CA SER A 1216 16.85 -25.63 22.20
C SER A 1216 15.34 -25.90 22.44
N ASP A 1217 14.55 -25.99 21.34
CA ASP A 1217 13.33 -26.80 21.10
C ASP A 1217 12.05 -26.66 21.96
N ASP A 1218 11.13 -25.83 21.42
CA ASP A 1218 9.71 -26.11 21.12
C ASP A 1218 8.64 -26.47 22.20
N PHE A 1219 7.61 -25.61 22.26
CA PHE A 1219 6.24 -25.80 22.80
C PHE A 1219 6.02 -26.11 24.30
N ARG A 1220 5.76 -25.06 25.11
CA ARG A 1220 4.40 -24.75 25.65
C ARG A 1220 4.33 -23.41 26.42
N THR A 1221 3.19 -23.16 27.09
CA THR A 1221 2.77 -21.95 27.80
C THR A 1221 3.69 -21.51 28.95
N MET A 1222 3.67 -20.20 29.20
CA MET A 1222 4.33 -19.46 30.28
C MET A 1222 4.55 -20.22 31.59
N ASN A 1223 5.78 -20.17 32.10
CA ASN A 1223 5.98 -19.64 33.45
C ASN A 1223 7.33 -18.91 33.59
N ILE A 1224 7.55 -18.23 34.71
CA ILE A 1224 8.59 -17.20 34.89
C ILE A 1224 9.91 -17.80 35.39
N CYS A 1225 11.03 -17.38 34.79
CA CYS A 1225 12.30 -17.18 35.49
C CYS A 1225 12.74 -15.72 35.31
N ALA A 1226 12.94 -15.01 36.42
CA ALA A 1226 13.52 -13.68 36.46
C ALA A 1226 15.06 -13.77 36.63
N ILE A 1227 15.72 -12.63 36.92
CA ILE A 1227 17.19 -12.43 36.94
C ILE A 1227 17.72 -12.20 35.51
N LYS A 1228 18.09 -10.97 35.11
CA LYS A 1228 18.05 -9.69 35.84
C LYS A 1228 17.79 -8.53 34.88
#